data_AF-A0A2J7RA10-F1
#
_entry.id   AF-A0A2J7RA10-F1
#
_cell.length_a   1.000
_cell.length_b   1.000
_cell.length_c   1.000
_cell.angle_alpha   90.00
_cell.angle_beta   90.00
_cell.angle_gamma   90.00
#
_symmetry.space_group_name_H-M   'P 1'
#
loop_
_entity.id
_entity.type
_entity.pdbx_description
1 polymer ?
#
loop_
_entity_poly.entity_id
_entity_poly.type
_entity_poly.pdbx_seq_one_letter_code
_entity_poly.pdbx_strand_id
1 'polypeptide(L)'
;MAMDNVKKVSHCINIASSRTFKRYEKERLLEEADSEHESAEGDEEEIDDDLDPFVRHFNYDLEENLLEAVSTLPKTVDKHQQHWPILGQFTVHIPKAKTKTLVSIPKVTIEEKRKFAKTGTVPQRITSVCFTQLHVKSQIQNNITKANFTNLHEIHTENMDPLTPLQKELFSIINNYQDLYYPERTLKNGEEIRFTYCLHSINHILKTRTKILHHNNKLLNKYEVPEEYRDQGLVRPKVIILVPFREAALRVVKMMMEIILPDEKANVMNKRRFFDEFTGNEIAMPKKKPRPEDYEETFVGNTDDTFRIGITVTKKSIRLYADFYSADIIVASPLGLRVIVGAEGEEGRDFDFLASVELLVLDQADIFLMQNWDHLLHILDHFHLQPREAHGINFSRVRSWALNGWSRYYRQTLLFSSVILPELNALMSKKCHNYAGKICVANPELTGTICHVVVQLPQVFHRFDVPSVVQIADDRFEFFIKKILPQYKNTVMSHVLIYIPSYFDYVRLRNYFRREGLNFVQICEYSKEGKIARARDMFFHAEAHFLLYSERFHFFRRPSIKGILHILFYQPPTFPHFYSEMCNLIRDTNQNQNTGDESNMTVTVLYSKYDVHRLAAIVGTDRAARMVSSERNVHMFMTGE
;
A
#
# COMPACT_ATOMS: atom_id res chain seq x y z
N MET A 1 6.00 -29.36 -30.25
CA MET A 1 5.49 -27.97 -30.21
C MET A 1 6.52 -26.94 -29.69
N ALA A 2 7.79 -27.30 -29.48
CA ALA A 2 8.80 -26.40 -28.92
C ALA A 2 9.73 -25.72 -29.97
N MET A 3 9.59 -26.03 -31.26
CA MET A 3 10.45 -25.46 -32.33
C MET A 3 9.76 -24.40 -33.21
N ASP A 4 8.43 -24.28 -33.15
CA ASP A 4 7.70 -23.26 -33.95
C ASP A 4 7.66 -21.87 -33.28
N ASN A 5 7.99 -21.78 -31.99
CA ASN A 5 8.04 -20.51 -31.25
C ASN A 5 9.31 -19.69 -31.50
N VAL A 6 10.38 -20.30 -32.03
CA VAL A 6 11.63 -19.60 -32.33
C VAL A 6 11.55 -18.84 -33.67
N LYS A 7 10.74 -19.32 -34.63
CA LYS A 7 10.61 -18.70 -35.96
C LYS A 7 9.67 -17.50 -36.01
N LYS A 8 8.75 -17.34 -35.05
CA LYS A 8 7.89 -16.14 -34.96
C LYS A 8 8.59 -14.92 -34.36
N VAL A 9 9.67 -15.13 -33.59
CA VAL A 9 10.47 -14.04 -33.00
C VAL A 9 11.35 -13.35 -34.05
N SER A 10 11.72 -14.04 -35.13
CA SER A 10 12.61 -13.49 -36.17
C SER A 10 11.94 -12.55 -37.18
N HIS A 11 10.61 -12.47 -37.24
CA HIS A 11 9.90 -11.69 -38.27
C HIS A 11 9.35 -10.34 -37.79
N CYS A 12 9.34 -10.05 -36.49
CA CYS A 12 8.94 -8.76 -35.94
C CYS A 12 10.09 -7.75 -35.76
N ILE A 13 11.30 -8.08 -36.23
CA ILE A 13 12.52 -7.26 -36.02
C ILE A 13 12.67 -6.09 -37.01
N ASN A 14 11.87 -6.03 -38.08
CA ASN A 14 11.96 -4.92 -39.02
C ASN A 14 10.76 -3.97 -38.87
N ILE A 15 11.09 -2.73 -38.47
CA ILE A 15 10.33 -1.49 -38.53
C ILE A 15 9.81 -0.99 -37.15
N ALA A 16 10.71 -0.39 -36.36
CA ALA A 16 10.38 0.69 -35.40
C ALA A 16 11.62 1.58 -35.09
N SER A 17 11.56 2.81 -35.63
CA SER A 17 12.34 4.04 -35.42
C SER A 17 13.76 4.03 -34.79
N SER A 18 14.73 4.38 -35.64
CA SER A 18 16.10 4.83 -35.37
C SER A 18 16.28 5.92 -34.27
N ARG A 19 15.22 6.67 -33.92
CA ARG A 19 15.30 7.75 -32.90
C ARG A 19 15.30 7.22 -31.47
N THR A 20 14.54 6.17 -31.17
CA THR A 20 14.48 5.56 -29.84
C THR A 20 15.78 4.84 -29.52
N PHE A 21 16.32 4.12 -30.52
CA PHE A 21 17.61 3.43 -30.43
C PHE A 21 18.77 4.40 -30.15
N LYS A 22 18.86 5.53 -30.87
CA LYS A 22 19.90 6.54 -30.65
C LYS A 22 19.83 7.23 -29.28
N ARG A 23 18.63 7.36 -28.71
CA ARG A 23 18.45 7.91 -27.36
C ARG A 23 18.91 6.90 -26.30
N TYR A 24 18.54 5.64 -26.47
CA TYR A 24 18.97 4.53 -25.60
C TYR A 24 20.48 4.35 -25.64
N GLU A 25 21.09 4.42 -26.81
CA GLU A 25 22.54 4.30 -27.00
C GLU A 25 23.29 5.48 -26.36
N LYS A 26 22.75 6.70 -26.45
CA LYS A 26 23.31 7.88 -25.78
C LYS A 26 23.18 7.82 -24.25
N GLU A 27 22.07 7.31 -23.72
CA GLU A 27 21.89 7.11 -22.28
C GLU A 27 22.75 5.95 -21.75
N ARG A 28 22.94 4.88 -22.54
CA ARG A 28 23.89 3.79 -22.25
C ARG A 28 25.34 4.26 -22.21
N LEU A 29 25.75 5.12 -23.14
CA LEU A 29 27.09 5.73 -23.18
C LEU A 29 27.32 6.67 -21.99
N LEU A 30 26.29 7.36 -21.50
CA LEU A 30 26.36 8.16 -20.28
C LEU A 30 26.52 7.28 -19.03
N GLU A 31 25.91 6.09 -19.02
CA GLU A 31 26.08 5.10 -17.94
C GLU A 31 27.45 4.42 -17.98
N GLU A 32 27.97 4.13 -19.17
CA GLU A 32 29.35 3.64 -19.35
C GLU A 32 30.35 4.71 -18.86
N ALA A 33 30.12 6.00 -19.13
CA ALA A 33 30.96 7.09 -18.64
C ALA A 33 30.87 7.31 -17.11
N ASP A 34 29.69 7.14 -16.50
CA ASP A 34 29.54 7.16 -15.03
C ASP A 34 30.22 5.92 -14.39
N SER A 35 30.25 4.78 -15.09
CA SER A 35 30.85 3.53 -14.61
C SER A 35 32.39 3.54 -14.56
N GLU A 36 33.06 4.27 -15.47
CA GLU A 36 34.53 4.37 -15.49
C GLU A 36 35.08 5.12 -14.25
N HIS A 37 34.28 5.99 -13.62
CA HIS A 37 34.66 6.73 -12.41
C HIS A 37 34.24 6.05 -11.09
N GLU A 38 33.50 4.93 -11.13
CA GLU A 38 32.98 4.24 -9.94
C GLU A 38 33.88 3.10 -9.43
N SER A 39 34.99 2.79 -10.12
CA SER A 39 35.98 1.79 -9.68
C SER A 39 36.91 2.35 -8.59
N ALA A 40 36.49 2.27 -7.32
CA ALA A 40 37.37 2.48 -6.18
C ALA A 40 37.53 1.17 -5.38
N GLU A 41 38.77 0.81 -5.13
CA GLU A 41 39.36 -0.47 -4.67
C GLU A 41 38.94 -0.94 -3.24
N GLY A 42 37.70 -0.70 -2.79
CA GLY A 42 37.25 -1.04 -1.43
C GLY A 42 36.00 -1.92 -1.31
N ASP A 43 35.30 -2.20 -2.42
CA ASP A 43 33.97 -2.85 -2.38
C ASP A 43 34.01 -4.36 -2.79
N GLU A 44 35.19 -4.95 -3.07
CA GLU A 44 35.28 -6.32 -3.63
C GLU A 44 34.93 -7.45 -2.63
N GLU A 45 35.14 -7.26 -1.33
CA GLU A 45 34.92 -8.30 -0.31
C GLU A 45 33.43 -8.49 0.08
N GLU A 46 32.53 -7.55 -0.24
CA GLU A 46 31.13 -7.55 0.22
C GLU A 46 30.11 -8.15 -0.77
N ILE A 47 30.50 -8.50 -2.00
CA ILE A 47 29.54 -8.66 -3.11
C ILE A 47 28.80 -10.01 -3.12
N ASP A 48 29.37 -11.05 -2.50
CA ASP A 48 28.78 -12.39 -2.39
C ASP A 48 28.89 -12.95 -0.97
N ASP A 49 28.57 -12.13 0.04
CA ASP A 49 28.39 -12.64 1.40
C ASP A 49 27.10 -13.47 1.47
N ASP A 50 27.25 -14.81 1.53
CA ASP A 50 26.15 -15.77 1.71
C ASP A 50 25.31 -15.51 2.98
N LEU A 51 25.78 -14.67 3.91
CA LEU A 51 25.02 -14.23 5.09
C LEU A 51 24.08 -13.06 4.77
N ASP A 52 24.34 -12.27 3.73
CA ASP A 52 23.50 -11.13 3.34
C ASP A 52 22.10 -11.64 2.90
N PRO A 53 21.03 -11.20 3.57
CA PRO A 53 19.67 -11.52 3.15
C PRO A 53 19.37 -11.19 1.68
N PHE A 54 19.96 -10.13 1.11
CA PHE A 54 19.79 -9.78 -0.31
C PHE A 54 20.36 -10.85 -1.23
N VAL A 55 21.60 -11.30 -0.96
CA VAL A 55 22.28 -12.34 -1.73
C VAL A 55 21.47 -13.63 -1.66
N ARG A 56 21.09 -14.03 -0.43
CA ARG A 56 20.26 -15.21 -0.20
C ARG A 56 18.92 -15.14 -0.90
N HIS A 57 18.34 -13.94 -1.00
CA HIS A 57 17.00 -13.77 -1.52
C HIS A 57 16.96 -13.79 -3.05
N PHE A 58 17.86 -13.07 -3.71
CA PHE A 58 17.77 -12.86 -5.17
C PHE A 58 18.76 -13.69 -5.99
N ASN A 59 19.90 -14.11 -5.44
CA ASN A 59 20.97 -14.74 -6.24
C ASN A 59 20.79 -16.24 -6.45
N TYR A 60 19.87 -16.87 -5.73
CA TYR A 60 19.63 -18.31 -5.83
C TYR A 60 18.26 -18.63 -6.40
N ASP A 61 18.20 -19.70 -7.21
CA ASP A 61 16.95 -20.23 -7.73
C ASP A 61 16.18 -21.04 -6.67
N LEU A 62 14.87 -21.19 -6.89
CA LEU A 62 14.01 -22.02 -6.04
C LEU A 62 14.25 -23.50 -6.31
N GLU A 63 14.42 -24.29 -5.25
CA GLU A 63 14.36 -25.75 -5.33
C GLU A 63 12.91 -26.21 -5.62
N GLU A 64 12.73 -27.39 -6.21
CA GLU A 64 11.43 -27.96 -6.59
C GLU A 64 10.39 -27.93 -5.45
N ASN A 65 10.81 -28.31 -4.24
CA ASN A 65 9.93 -28.32 -3.06
C ASN A 65 9.43 -26.90 -2.71
N LEU A 66 10.32 -25.89 -2.76
CA LEU A 66 9.97 -24.52 -2.43
C LEU A 66 9.11 -23.90 -3.55
N LEU A 67 9.39 -24.24 -4.81
CA LEU A 67 8.58 -23.87 -5.95
C LEU A 67 7.16 -24.45 -5.86
N GLU A 68 7.02 -25.73 -5.47
CA GLU A 68 5.71 -26.36 -5.18
C GLU A 68 4.97 -25.59 -4.06
N ALA A 69 5.68 -25.23 -2.99
CA ALA A 69 5.11 -24.52 -1.85
C ALA A 69 4.46 -23.17 -2.23
N VAL A 70 5.07 -22.42 -3.16
CA VAL A 70 4.61 -21.08 -3.55
C VAL A 70 3.66 -21.08 -4.76
N SER A 71 3.72 -22.13 -5.59
CA SER A 71 2.90 -22.25 -6.81
C SER A 71 1.55 -22.94 -6.59
N THR A 72 1.42 -23.81 -5.59
CA THR A 72 0.19 -24.54 -5.31
C THR A 72 -0.92 -23.67 -4.71
N LEU A 73 -2.16 -23.92 -5.12
CA LEU A 73 -3.37 -23.27 -4.61
C LEU A 73 -4.34 -24.33 -4.07
N PRO A 74 -4.81 -24.24 -2.81
CA PRO A 74 -4.42 -23.27 -1.78
C PRO A 74 -3.00 -23.52 -1.26
N LYS A 75 -2.30 -22.44 -0.92
CA LYS A 75 -0.94 -22.49 -0.36
C LYS A 75 -0.94 -23.14 1.01
N THR A 76 0.02 -24.02 1.24
CA THR A 76 0.28 -24.58 2.59
C THR A 76 1.34 -23.72 3.27
N VAL A 77 1.06 -23.28 4.50
CA VAL A 77 1.93 -22.35 5.23
C VAL A 77 2.10 -22.81 6.67
N ASP A 78 3.32 -22.75 7.18
CA ASP A 78 3.59 -22.81 8.61
C ASP A 78 3.31 -21.43 9.20
N LYS A 79 2.53 -21.39 10.29
CA LYS A 79 2.13 -20.16 10.99
C LYS A 79 2.84 -20.08 12.33
N HIS A 80 3.53 -18.98 12.58
CA HIS A 80 4.18 -18.71 13.86
C HIS A 80 3.62 -17.42 14.44
N GLN A 81 3.06 -17.48 15.64
CA GLN A 81 2.70 -16.29 16.40
C GLN A 81 3.96 -15.73 17.05
N GLN A 82 4.12 -14.41 16.99
CA GLN A 82 5.23 -13.68 17.61
C GLN A 82 4.67 -12.44 18.32
N HIS A 83 5.42 -11.97 19.30
CA HIS A 83 5.13 -10.75 20.01
C HIS A 83 6.42 -9.96 20.21
N TRP A 84 6.47 -8.73 19.70
CA TRP A 84 7.56 -7.79 19.94
C TRP A 84 7.05 -6.55 20.67
N PRO A 85 7.91 -5.84 21.43
CA PRO A 85 7.50 -4.68 22.23
C PRO A 85 6.81 -3.56 21.46
N ILE A 86 7.24 -3.26 20.23
CA ILE A 86 6.71 -2.11 19.48
C ILE A 86 5.65 -2.55 18.46
N LEU A 87 5.95 -3.54 17.62
CA LEU A 87 4.98 -4.07 16.64
C LEU A 87 3.83 -4.86 17.29
N GLY A 88 3.99 -5.27 18.56
CA GLY A 88 3.00 -6.06 19.25
C GLY A 88 2.89 -7.49 18.68
N GLN A 89 1.67 -7.98 18.55
CA GLN A 89 1.34 -9.32 18.06
C GLN A 89 1.31 -9.37 16.53
N PHE A 90 2.00 -10.36 15.97
CA PHE A 90 1.98 -10.61 14.54
C PHE A 90 2.10 -12.09 14.21
N THR A 91 1.58 -12.47 13.05
CA THR A 91 1.70 -13.84 12.53
C THR A 91 2.69 -13.88 11.38
N VAL A 92 3.67 -14.78 11.47
CA VAL A 92 4.60 -15.12 10.38
C VAL A 92 4.03 -16.30 9.61
N HIS A 93 3.94 -16.17 8.29
CA HIS A 93 3.50 -17.21 7.38
C HIS A 93 4.63 -17.62 6.45
N ILE A 94 5.14 -18.84 6.60
CA ILE A 94 6.25 -19.38 5.79
C ILE A 94 5.69 -20.46 4.86
N PRO A 95 5.86 -20.36 3.53
CA PRO A 95 5.41 -21.39 2.58
C PRO A 95 6.03 -22.76 2.87
N LYS A 96 5.24 -23.82 2.72
CA LYS A 96 5.69 -25.20 2.94
C LYS A 96 5.17 -26.14 1.86
N ALA A 97 6.04 -27.01 1.34
CA ALA A 97 5.67 -28.06 0.40
C ALA A 97 4.77 -29.10 1.09
N LYS A 98 3.79 -29.66 0.36
CA LYS A 98 2.94 -30.74 0.89
C LYS A 98 3.66 -32.08 0.85
N THR A 99 4.48 -32.29 -0.16
CA THR A 99 5.21 -33.54 -0.39
C THR A 99 6.67 -33.34 0.01
N LYS A 100 7.17 -34.13 0.96
CA LYS A 100 8.63 -34.26 1.12
C LYS A 100 9.11 -35.18 0.01
N THR A 101 9.42 -34.63 -1.15
CA THR A 101 10.14 -35.37 -2.17
C THR A 101 11.52 -35.67 -1.59
N LEU A 102 11.72 -36.91 -1.11
CA LEU A 102 13.03 -37.43 -0.75
C LEU A 102 13.82 -37.53 -2.05
N VAL A 103 14.46 -36.45 -2.46
CA VAL A 103 15.46 -36.54 -3.53
C VAL A 103 16.65 -37.27 -2.92
N SER A 104 16.75 -38.57 -3.19
CA SER A 104 18.00 -39.31 -3.05
C SER A 104 19.04 -38.55 -3.88
N ILE A 105 20.04 -37.97 -3.21
CA ILE A 105 21.19 -37.34 -3.86
C ILE A 105 21.76 -38.36 -4.86
N PRO A 106 21.66 -38.15 -6.19
CA PRO A 106 22.35 -39.01 -7.12
C PRO A 106 23.84 -38.84 -6.85
N LYS A 107 24.56 -39.96 -6.76
CA LYS A 107 26.01 -39.98 -6.62
C LYS A 107 26.64 -39.08 -7.68
N VAL A 108 27.19 -37.95 -7.23
CA VAL A 108 28.25 -37.12 -7.85
C VAL A 108 28.29 -37.21 -9.38
N THR A 109 27.49 -36.39 -10.06
CA THR A 109 27.88 -35.83 -11.36
C THR A 109 28.73 -34.59 -11.10
N ILE A 110 29.67 -34.30 -12.00
CA ILE A 110 30.64 -33.18 -11.96
C ILE A 110 29.94 -31.84 -12.24
N GLU A 111 28.68 -31.71 -11.82
CA GLU A 111 27.90 -30.49 -11.90
C GLU A 111 28.18 -29.70 -10.63
N GLU A 112 28.66 -28.47 -10.80
CA GLU A 112 28.90 -27.51 -9.73
C GLU A 112 27.73 -27.53 -8.73
N LYS A 113 28.03 -27.55 -7.43
CA LYS A 113 27.01 -27.56 -6.36
C LYS A 113 26.13 -26.31 -6.49
N ARG A 114 25.05 -26.38 -7.27
CA ARG A 114 24.06 -25.31 -7.41
C ARG A 114 23.49 -24.99 -6.04
N LYS A 115 23.65 -23.74 -5.60
CA LYS A 115 23.07 -23.23 -4.36
C LYS A 115 21.62 -22.83 -4.64
N PHE A 116 20.69 -23.32 -3.82
CA PHE A 116 19.27 -22.99 -3.91
C PHE A 116 18.85 -22.03 -2.80
N ALA A 117 17.80 -21.26 -3.07
CA ALA A 117 17.19 -20.37 -2.11
C ALA A 117 16.68 -21.17 -0.91
N LYS A 118 17.03 -20.72 0.30
CA LYS A 118 16.56 -21.34 1.54
C LYS A 118 15.14 -20.88 1.82
N THR A 119 14.35 -21.73 2.48
CA THR A 119 13.04 -21.32 2.99
C THR A 119 13.17 -20.12 3.93
N GLY A 120 12.14 -19.29 3.98
CA GLY A 120 12.05 -18.18 4.92
C GLY A 120 12.17 -18.63 6.38
N THR A 121 12.60 -17.71 7.24
CA THR A 121 12.75 -17.95 8.68
C THR A 121 11.90 -16.96 9.47
N VAL A 122 11.60 -17.29 10.73
CA VAL A 122 11.03 -16.31 11.66
C VAL A 122 12.07 -15.21 11.89
N PRO A 123 11.72 -13.92 11.69
CA PRO A 123 12.66 -12.82 11.81
C PRO A 123 13.15 -12.69 13.27
N GLN A 124 14.38 -12.22 13.43
CA GLN A 124 14.96 -11.93 14.73
C GLN A 124 15.04 -10.42 14.94
N ARG A 125 14.62 -9.96 16.12
CA ARG A 125 14.59 -8.54 16.45
C ARG A 125 16.02 -7.99 16.60
N ILE A 126 16.30 -6.89 15.91
CA ILE A 126 17.52 -6.10 16.05
C ILE A 126 17.50 -5.37 17.40
N THR A 127 18.47 -5.66 18.26
CA THR A 127 18.65 -4.99 19.56
C THR A 127 19.62 -3.81 19.47
N SER A 128 20.77 -4.03 18.83
CA SER A 128 21.83 -3.04 18.61
C SER A 128 22.01 -2.78 17.11
N VAL A 129 22.19 -1.52 16.73
CA VAL A 129 22.34 -1.14 15.32
C VAL A 129 23.82 -1.17 14.94
N CYS A 130 24.20 -2.14 14.11
CA CYS A 130 25.47 -2.14 13.41
C CYS A 130 25.18 -2.27 11.91
N PHE A 131 25.31 -1.17 11.16
CA PHE A 131 24.91 -1.14 9.76
C PHE A 131 25.66 -2.15 8.88
N THR A 132 26.92 -2.43 9.18
CA THR A 132 27.70 -3.47 8.48
C THR A 132 27.14 -4.88 8.72
N GLN A 133 26.80 -5.23 9.96
CA GLN A 133 26.16 -6.52 10.28
C GLN A 133 24.75 -6.64 9.71
N LEU A 134 24.09 -5.50 9.51
CA LEU A 134 22.79 -5.42 8.86
C LEU A 134 22.90 -5.42 7.33
N HIS A 135 24.12 -5.53 6.79
CA HIS A 135 24.42 -5.46 5.36
C HIS A 135 23.83 -4.20 4.71
N VAL A 136 23.90 -3.06 5.40
CA VAL A 136 23.59 -1.76 4.82
C VAL A 136 24.86 -1.23 4.18
N LYS A 137 24.77 -0.80 2.92
CA LYS A 137 25.98 -0.43 2.18
C LYS A 137 26.70 0.77 2.80
N SER A 138 28.02 0.65 2.87
CA SER A 138 28.96 1.65 3.43
C SER A 138 28.72 3.06 2.91
N GLN A 139 28.28 3.20 1.65
CA GLN A 139 28.07 4.49 0.99
C GLN A 139 27.01 5.37 1.66
N ILE A 140 26.04 4.78 2.36
CA ILE A 140 24.96 5.53 3.02
C ILE A 140 25.06 5.50 4.55
N GLN A 141 25.87 4.62 5.15
CA GLN A 141 25.91 4.42 6.60
C GLN A 141 26.10 5.71 7.41
N ASN A 142 27.03 6.57 6.97
CA ASN A 142 27.34 7.83 7.63
C ASN A 142 26.20 8.85 7.57
N ASN A 143 25.30 8.71 6.60
CA ASN A 143 24.20 9.64 6.36
C ASN A 143 22.93 9.23 7.11
N ILE A 144 22.74 7.92 7.36
CA ILE A 144 21.52 7.38 7.96
C ILE A 144 21.19 8.09 9.25
N THR A 145 22.16 8.18 10.17
CA THR A 145 21.97 8.81 11.47
C THR A 145 21.55 10.27 11.32
N LYS A 146 22.26 11.04 10.49
CA LYS A 146 21.96 12.46 10.23
C LYS A 146 20.57 12.63 9.60
N ALA A 147 20.26 11.86 8.55
CA ALA A 147 18.98 11.91 7.86
C ALA A 147 17.83 11.53 8.80
N ASN A 148 18.03 10.52 9.66
CA ASN A 148 17.02 10.09 10.61
C ASN A 148 16.71 11.19 11.63
N PHE A 149 17.75 11.80 12.21
CA PHE A 149 17.59 12.95 13.11
C PHE A 149 16.88 14.13 12.42
N THR A 150 17.23 14.45 11.16
CA THR A 150 16.59 15.55 10.42
C THR A 150 15.09 15.37 10.22
N ASN A 151 14.65 14.14 9.93
CA ASN A 151 13.23 13.86 9.67
C ASN A 151 12.41 13.61 10.95
N LEU A 152 13.05 13.25 12.06
CA LEU A 152 12.40 12.82 13.29
C LEU A 152 12.76 13.69 14.51
N HIS A 153 13.09 14.97 14.29
CA HIS A 153 13.55 15.89 15.33
C HIS A 153 12.67 15.95 16.60
N GLU A 154 11.37 15.66 16.49
CA GLU A 154 10.44 15.67 17.64
C GLU A 154 10.53 14.40 18.52
N ILE A 155 11.09 13.32 17.98
CA ILE A 155 11.12 11.98 18.62
C ILE A 155 12.52 11.69 19.21
N HIS A 156 13.57 12.35 18.71
CA HIS A 156 14.94 12.09 19.11
C HIS A 156 15.52 13.17 20.04
N THR A 157 15.95 12.75 21.24
CA THR A 157 16.89 13.50 22.07
C THR A 157 18.33 13.20 21.61
N GLU A 158 19.24 14.16 21.75
CA GLU A 158 20.59 14.25 21.14
C GLU A 158 21.58 13.07 21.42
N ASN A 159 21.17 11.99 22.11
CA ASN A 159 22.04 10.89 22.54
C ASN A 159 21.44 9.46 22.35
N MET A 160 20.68 9.22 21.29
CA MET A 160 20.03 7.91 21.06
C MET A 160 20.56 7.14 19.84
N ASP A 161 20.31 5.82 19.86
CA ASP A 161 20.60 4.86 18.79
C ASP A 161 20.27 5.38 17.38
N PRO A 162 20.99 4.95 16.32
CA PRO A 162 20.79 5.42 14.94
C PRO A 162 19.38 5.21 14.38
N LEU A 163 18.60 4.29 14.96
CA LEU A 163 17.23 3.95 14.55
C LEU A 163 16.33 3.92 15.79
N THR A 164 15.09 4.42 15.65
CA THR A 164 14.06 4.32 16.70
C THR A 164 13.68 2.87 16.98
N PRO A 165 13.02 2.56 18.12
CA PRO A 165 12.54 1.21 18.40
C PRO A 165 11.64 0.63 17.31
N LEU A 166 10.72 1.43 16.76
CA LEU A 166 9.85 0.99 15.66
C LEU A 166 10.66 0.70 14.40
N GLN A 167 11.59 1.59 14.02
CA GLN A 167 12.45 1.39 12.87
C GLN A 167 13.31 0.13 12.99
N LYS A 168 13.87 -0.16 14.18
CA LYS A 168 14.62 -1.41 14.42
C LYS A 168 13.75 -2.64 14.17
N GLU A 169 12.53 -2.67 14.71
CA GLU A 169 11.63 -3.80 14.54
C GLU A 169 11.16 -3.94 13.08
N LEU A 170 10.74 -2.85 12.43
CA LEU A 170 10.40 -2.88 11.00
C LEU A 170 11.59 -3.35 10.15
N PHE A 171 12.78 -2.81 10.39
CA PHE A 171 14.00 -3.18 9.67
C PHE A 171 14.40 -4.64 9.88
N SER A 172 14.14 -5.20 11.07
CA SER A 172 14.35 -6.63 11.38
C SER A 172 13.53 -7.55 10.47
N ILE A 173 12.39 -7.07 9.98
CA ILE A 173 11.51 -7.82 9.07
C ILE A 173 11.90 -7.52 7.62
N ILE A 174 11.92 -6.24 7.24
CA ILE A 174 12.03 -5.88 5.82
C ILE A 174 13.41 -6.21 5.25
N ASN A 175 14.47 -6.18 6.07
CA ASN A 175 15.81 -6.56 5.63
C ASN A 175 15.92 -8.07 5.32
N ASN A 176 15.01 -8.91 5.83
CA ASN A 176 14.91 -10.33 5.49
C ASN A 176 14.11 -10.59 4.20
N TYR A 177 13.73 -9.55 3.46
CA TYR A 177 12.95 -9.63 2.23
C TYR A 177 11.60 -10.35 2.37
N GLN A 178 10.99 -10.37 3.56
CA GLN A 178 9.65 -10.91 3.78
C GLN A 178 8.58 -9.84 3.47
N ASP A 179 7.41 -10.28 3.00
CA ASP A 179 6.28 -9.36 2.83
C ASP A 179 5.80 -8.90 4.22
N LEU A 180 5.38 -7.64 4.33
CA LEU A 180 4.90 -7.06 5.58
C LEU A 180 3.55 -6.37 5.36
N TYR A 181 2.57 -6.69 6.19
CA TYR A 181 1.37 -5.88 6.38
C TYR A 181 1.36 -5.27 7.78
N TYR A 182 1.43 -3.95 7.84
CA TYR A 182 1.41 -3.14 9.05
C TYR A 182 0.22 -2.17 9.04
N PRO A 183 -0.89 -2.49 9.73
CA PRO A 183 -2.13 -1.72 9.71
C PRO A 183 -2.24 -0.66 10.82
N GLU A 184 -1.12 -0.26 11.43
CA GLU A 184 -1.07 0.67 12.57
C GLU A 184 -0.23 1.91 12.26
N ARG A 185 -0.25 2.34 10.99
CA ARG A 185 0.31 3.63 10.60
C ARG A 185 -0.52 4.75 11.22
N THR A 186 0.13 5.67 11.92
CA THR A 186 -0.46 6.85 12.54
C THR A 186 0.24 8.11 12.03
N LEU A 187 -0.28 9.28 12.41
CA LEU A 187 0.37 10.56 12.11
C LEU A 187 1.77 10.64 12.77
N LYS A 188 1.93 10.03 13.95
CA LYS A 188 3.15 10.10 14.76
C LYS A 188 4.28 9.21 14.25
N ASN A 189 3.95 8.02 13.75
CA ASN A 189 4.94 7.04 13.29
C ASN A 189 5.13 7.03 11.76
N GLY A 190 4.39 7.86 11.02
CA GLY A 190 4.37 7.86 9.56
C GLY A 190 5.75 8.13 8.95
N GLU A 191 6.53 9.05 9.53
CA GLU A 191 7.88 9.36 9.05
C GLU A 191 8.91 8.30 9.47
N GLU A 192 8.74 7.62 10.62
CA GLU A 192 9.58 6.47 11.00
C GLU A 192 9.45 5.32 9.98
N ILE A 193 8.21 5.02 9.59
CA ILE A 193 7.88 4.01 8.57
C ILE A 193 8.47 4.42 7.22
N ARG A 194 8.27 5.67 6.81
CA ARG A 194 8.81 6.24 5.56
C ARG A 194 10.32 6.07 5.51
N PHE A 195 11.00 6.42 6.59
CA PHE A 195 12.45 6.32 6.68
C PHE A 195 12.92 4.89 6.50
N THR A 196 12.25 3.95 7.18
CA THR A 196 12.60 2.53 7.13
C THR A 196 12.51 1.96 5.72
N TYR A 197 11.41 2.21 4.99
CA TYR A 197 11.28 1.69 3.62
C TYR A 197 12.14 2.46 2.61
N CYS A 198 12.39 3.76 2.80
CA CYS A 198 13.30 4.54 1.95
C CYS A 198 14.73 4.03 2.09
N LEU A 199 15.20 3.79 3.31
CA LEU A 199 16.51 3.19 3.60
C LEU A 199 16.63 1.83 2.94
N HIS A 200 15.65 0.95 3.12
CA HIS A 200 15.65 -0.38 2.53
C HIS A 200 15.66 -0.33 1.00
N SER A 201 14.85 0.55 0.40
CA SER A 201 14.77 0.73 -1.05
C SER A 201 16.11 1.19 -1.64
N ILE A 202 16.76 2.18 -1.01
CA ILE A 202 18.06 2.68 -1.46
C ILE A 202 19.14 1.61 -1.29
N ASN A 203 19.19 0.95 -0.13
CA ASN A 203 20.14 -0.12 0.13
C ASN A 203 20.01 -1.25 -0.91
N HIS A 204 18.78 -1.65 -1.22
CA HIS A 204 18.47 -2.65 -2.24
C HIS A 204 19.00 -2.23 -3.63
N ILE A 205 18.76 -0.99 -4.06
CA ILE A 205 19.28 -0.49 -5.35
C ILE A 205 20.80 -0.44 -5.36
N LEU A 206 21.45 0.04 -4.28
CA LEU A 206 22.90 0.11 -4.20
C LEU A 206 23.53 -1.29 -4.30
N LYS A 207 22.97 -2.29 -3.59
CA LYS A 207 23.41 -3.69 -3.70
C LYS A 207 23.30 -4.23 -5.13
N THR A 208 22.15 -4.01 -5.78
CA THR A 208 21.92 -4.43 -7.17
C THR A 208 22.91 -3.78 -8.12
N ARG A 209 23.14 -2.46 -8.01
CA ARG A 209 24.06 -1.71 -8.87
C ARG A 209 25.52 -2.14 -8.67
N THR A 210 25.98 -2.24 -7.42
CA THR A 210 27.35 -2.67 -7.11
C THR A 210 27.63 -4.04 -7.73
N LYS A 211 26.69 -4.99 -7.65
CA LYS A 211 26.83 -6.31 -8.26
C LYS A 211 26.91 -6.24 -9.80
N ILE A 212 26.02 -5.48 -10.44
CA ILE A 212 26.00 -5.32 -11.90
C ILE A 212 27.30 -4.70 -12.42
N LEU A 213 27.82 -3.68 -11.75
CA LEU A 213 29.07 -3.01 -12.11
C LEU A 213 30.28 -3.94 -11.97
N HIS A 214 30.34 -4.69 -10.86
CA HIS A 214 31.39 -5.70 -10.65
C HIS A 214 31.41 -6.74 -11.76
N HIS A 215 30.23 -7.25 -12.12
CA HIS A 215 30.09 -8.23 -13.18
C HIS A 215 30.42 -7.64 -14.56
N ASN A 216 30.05 -6.38 -14.84
CA ASN A 216 30.47 -5.69 -16.06
C ASN A 216 32.00 -5.71 -16.19
N ASN A 217 32.72 -5.29 -15.15
CA ASN A 217 34.17 -5.24 -15.14
C ASN A 217 34.81 -6.61 -15.37
N LYS A 218 34.25 -7.67 -14.78
CA LYS A 218 34.72 -9.06 -14.97
C LYS A 218 34.41 -9.64 -16.35
N LEU A 219 33.42 -9.09 -17.06
CA LEU A 219 32.96 -9.57 -18.37
C LEU A 219 33.58 -8.82 -19.55
N LEU A 220 34.32 -7.72 -19.33
CA LEU A 220 34.91 -6.87 -20.39
C LEU A 220 35.70 -7.64 -21.47
N ASN A 221 36.25 -8.82 -21.13
CA ASN A 221 37.05 -9.66 -22.04
C ASN A 221 36.52 -11.11 -22.19
N LYS A 222 35.26 -11.38 -21.84
CA LYS A 222 34.67 -12.74 -21.93
C LYS A 222 33.57 -12.79 -22.98
N TYR A 223 33.62 -13.80 -23.87
CA TYR A 223 32.60 -14.02 -24.91
C TYR A 223 31.36 -14.76 -24.39
N GLU A 224 31.53 -15.61 -23.38
CA GLU A 224 30.43 -16.31 -22.72
C GLU A 224 30.18 -15.70 -21.35
N VAL A 225 28.90 -15.65 -20.96
CA VAL A 225 28.45 -15.18 -19.65
C VAL A 225 28.15 -16.41 -18.78
N PRO A 226 29.02 -16.75 -17.82
CA PRO A 226 28.74 -17.77 -16.81
C PRO A 226 27.42 -17.54 -16.06
N GLU A 227 26.78 -18.62 -15.60
CA GLU A 227 25.51 -18.54 -14.87
C GLU A 227 25.60 -17.64 -13.62
N GLU A 228 26.76 -17.58 -12.96
CA GLU A 228 27.04 -16.71 -11.80
C GLU A 228 26.90 -15.21 -12.10
N TYR A 229 27.04 -14.79 -13.36
CA TYR A 229 26.91 -13.39 -13.79
C TYR A 229 25.50 -13.05 -14.31
N ARG A 230 24.51 -13.91 -14.04
CA ARG A 230 23.09 -13.61 -14.28
C ARG A 230 22.53 -12.79 -13.13
N ASP A 231 22.68 -11.49 -13.22
CA ASP A 231 22.38 -10.51 -12.16
C ASP A 231 21.28 -9.51 -12.55
N GLN A 232 20.86 -9.49 -13.81
CA GLN A 232 19.88 -8.54 -14.35
C GLN A 232 18.45 -9.08 -14.32
N GLY A 233 17.49 -8.15 -14.34
CA GLY A 233 16.08 -8.46 -14.63
C GLY A 233 15.78 -8.32 -16.12
N LEU A 234 14.53 -8.57 -16.48
CA LEU A 234 13.96 -8.27 -17.79
C LEU A 234 13.80 -6.76 -18.02
N VAL A 235 13.73 -5.94 -16.99
CA VAL A 235 13.76 -4.48 -17.11
C VAL A 235 14.53 -3.92 -15.94
N ARG A 236 14.94 -2.66 -16.05
CA ARG A 236 15.72 -2.00 -15.03
C ARG A 236 14.96 -1.68 -13.74
N PRO A 237 13.71 -1.16 -13.77
CA PRO A 237 13.00 -0.81 -12.54
C PRO A 237 12.90 -1.98 -11.56
N LYS A 238 13.42 -1.78 -10.35
CA LYS A 238 13.41 -2.79 -9.28
C LYS A 238 12.49 -2.42 -8.14
N VAL A 239 12.33 -1.12 -7.87
CA VAL A 239 11.52 -0.64 -6.74
C VAL A 239 10.36 0.20 -7.26
N ILE A 240 9.16 -0.07 -6.75
CA ILE A 240 7.98 0.80 -6.93
C ILE A 240 7.44 1.21 -5.58
N ILE A 241 7.27 2.51 -5.37
CA ILE A 241 6.63 3.08 -4.19
C ILE A 241 5.34 3.77 -4.64
N LEU A 242 4.21 3.22 -4.20
CA LEU A 242 2.90 3.83 -4.40
C LEU A 242 2.48 4.61 -3.16
N VAL A 243 2.10 5.87 -3.39
CA VAL A 243 1.62 6.82 -2.39
C VAL A 243 0.43 7.60 -2.95
N PRO A 244 -0.50 8.08 -2.12
CA PRO A 244 -1.79 8.58 -2.61
C PRO A 244 -1.68 9.96 -3.27
N PHE A 245 -0.84 10.85 -2.75
CA PHE A 245 -0.79 12.27 -3.12
C PHE A 245 0.63 12.74 -3.43
N ARG A 246 0.74 13.83 -4.20
CA ARG A 246 2.04 14.48 -4.50
C ARG A 246 2.80 14.87 -3.24
N GLU A 247 2.14 15.35 -2.19
CA GLU A 247 2.80 15.64 -0.91
C GLU A 247 3.48 14.40 -0.32
N ALA A 248 2.81 13.25 -0.32
CA ALA A 248 3.41 12.00 0.15
C ALA A 248 4.63 11.59 -0.70
N ALA A 249 4.55 11.76 -2.03
CA ALA A 249 5.68 11.54 -2.92
C ALA A 249 6.82 12.53 -2.70
N LEU A 250 6.52 13.80 -2.42
CA LEU A 250 7.49 14.83 -2.06
C LEU A 250 8.29 14.42 -0.83
N ARG A 251 7.62 13.96 0.23
CA ARG A 251 8.27 13.48 1.46
C ARG A 251 9.14 12.25 1.20
N VAL A 252 8.67 11.29 0.40
CA VAL A 252 9.47 10.10 0.00
C VAL A 252 10.76 10.51 -0.69
N VAL A 253 10.68 11.38 -1.72
CA VAL A 253 11.85 11.77 -2.51
C VAL A 253 12.81 12.63 -1.68
N LYS A 254 12.31 13.55 -0.85
CA LYS A 254 13.15 14.32 0.10
C LYS A 254 13.93 13.38 1.04
N MET A 255 13.25 12.42 1.62
CA MET A 255 13.88 11.45 2.53
C MET A 255 14.93 10.59 1.82
N MET A 256 14.67 10.18 0.58
CA MET A 256 15.68 9.51 -0.24
C MET A 256 16.90 10.39 -0.52
N MET A 257 16.68 11.66 -0.85
CA MET A 257 17.75 12.63 -1.06
C MET A 257 18.63 12.75 0.18
N GLU A 258 18.03 12.82 1.38
CA GLU A 258 18.78 12.96 2.64
C GLU A 258 19.57 11.70 3.02
N ILE A 259 19.04 10.50 2.74
CA ILE A 259 19.75 9.23 2.98
C ILE A 259 20.97 9.09 2.05
N ILE A 260 20.85 9.49 0.78
CA ILE A 260 21.93 9.34 -0.21
C ILE A 260 22.94 10.49 -0.10
N LEU A 261 22.49 11.71 0.21
CA LEU A 261 23.25 12.94 0.02
C LEU A 261 23.33 13.73 1.34
N PRO A 262 24.47 13.71 2.04
CA PRO A 262 24.60 14.33 3.36
C PRO A 262 24.74 15.86 3.33
N ASP A 263 25.13 16.45 2.19
CA ASP A 263 25.45 17.88 2.06
C ASP A 263 24.57 18.60 1.03
N GLU A 264 24.30 19.89 1.25
CA GLU A 264 23.52 20.74 0.32
C GLU A 264 24.14 20.90 -1.08
N LYS A 265 25.43 20.56 -1.24
CA LYS A 265 26.16 20.59 -2.53
C LYS A 265 25.87 19.38 -3.42
N ALA A 266 24.88 18.58 -3.07
CA ALA A 266 24.55 17.36 -3.76
C ALA A 266 23.99 17.58 -5.18
N ASN A 267 24.47 16.78 -6.13
CA ASN A 267 24.04 16.85 -7.52
C ASN A 267 22.71 16.09 -7.70
N VAL A 268 21.59 16.79 -7.46
CA VAL A 268 20.26 16.29 -7.78
C VAL A 268 19.80 16.90 -9.11
N MET A 269 19.84 16.10 -10.17
CA MET A 269 19.39 16.53 -11.48
C MET A 269 17.86 16.71 -11.46
N ASN A 270 17.37 17.76 -12.11
CA ASN A 270 15.95 18.12 -12.17
C ASN A 270 15.29 18.44 -10.82
N LYS A 271 16.06 18.74 -9.76
CA LYS A 271 15.54 19.13 -8.43
C LYS A 271 14.53 20.27 -8.52
N ARG A 272 14.86 21.37 -9.20
CA ARG A 272 13.97 22.54 -9.30
C ARG A 272 12.61 22.19 -9.90
N ARG A 273 12.61 21.46 -11.03
CA ARG A 273 11.39 20.97 -11.69
C ARG A 273 10.53 20.15 -10.72
N PHE A 274 11.16 19.27 -9.94
CA PHE A 274 10.46 18.44 -8.97
C PHE A 274 9.73 19.27 -7.91
N PHE A 275 10.43 20.22 -7.29
CA PHE A 275 9.81 21.09 -6.29
C PHE A 275 8.71 21.97 -6.90
N ASP A 276 8.91 22.52 -8.10
CA ASP A 276 7.89 23.33 -8.79
C ASP A 276 6.60 22.53 -9.10
N GLU A 277 6.70 21.21 -9.37
CA GLU A 277 5.56 20.35 -9.72
C GLU A 277 4.87 19.70 -8.50
N PHE A 278 5.64 19.35 -7.47
CA PHE A 278 5.15 18.61 -6.30
C PHE A 278 4.79 19.52 -5.10
N THR A 279 5.14 20.81 -5.15
CA THR A 279 4.68 21.81 -4.17
C THR A 279 3.55 22.67 -4.73
N GLY A 280 2.88 23.45 -3.87
CA GLY A 280 1.76 24.32 -4.27
C GLY A 280 0.45 23.57 -4.49
N ASN A 281 -0.56 24.28 -5.02
CA ASN A 281 -1.95 23.80 -5.15
C ASN A 281 -2.55 23.26 -3.84
N GLU A 282 -2.14 23.87 -2.72
CA GLU A 282 -2.58 23.47 -1.40
C GLU A 282 -4.07 23.78 -1.21
N ILE A 283 -4.78 22.86 -0.55
CA ILE A 283 -6.16 23.10 -0.17
C ILE A 283 -6.17 24.14 0.96
N ALA A 284 -6.86 25.26 0.73
CA ALA A 284 -7.01 26.29 1.75
C ALA A 284 -7.81 25.76 2.95
N MET A 285 -7.13 25.53 4.07
CA MET A 285 -7.76 25.08 5.31
C MET A 285 -8.54 26.23 5.99
N PRO A 286 -9.77 25.97 6.48
CA PRO A 286 -10.59 27.02 7.08
C PRO A 286 -10.00 27.48 8.42
N LYS A 287 -9.59 28.75 8.51
CA LYS A 287 -9.10 29.36 9.77
C LYS A 287 -10.17 29.42 10.87
N LYS A 288 -11.45 29.50 10.48
CA LYS A 288 -12.59 29.48 11.40
C LYS A 288 -13.20 28.09 11.38
N LYS A 289 -13.24 27.42 12.55
CA LYS A 289 -13.63 26.01 12.71
C LYS A 289 -12.65 25.09 11.96
N PRO A 290 -11.42 24.92 12.49
CA PRO A 290 -10.42 24.06 11.88
C PRO A 290 -10.96 22.63 11.74
N ARG A 291 -10.40 21.91 10.76
CA ARG A 291 -10.74 20.51 10.58
C ARG A 291 -10.02 19.70 11.66
N PRO A 292 -10.45 18.45 11.92
CA PRO A 292 -9.70 17.62 12.85
C PRO A 292 -8.28 17.34 12.31
N GLU A 293 -7.34 17.13 13.23
CA GLU A 293 -5.90 16.99 12.97
C GLU A 293 -5.59 15.98 11.86
N ASP A 294 -6.27 14.82 11.86
CA ASP A 294 -6.05 13.76 10.87
C ASP A 294 -6.43 14.20 9.45
N TYR A 295 -7.43 15.06 9.28
CA TYR A 295 -7.78 15.61 7.97
C TYR A 295 -6.77 16.66 7.54
N GLU A 296 -6.32 17.52 8.45
CA GLU A 296 -5.34 18.56 8.13
C GLU A 296 -4.02 17.92 7.69
N GLU A 297 -3.54 16.90 8.39
CA GLU A 297 -2.31 16.19 8.02
C GLU A 297 -2.47 15.34 6.75
N THR A 298 -3.63 14.73 6.51
CA THR A 298 -3.87 13.94 5.29
C THR A 298 -3.90 14.80 4.03
N PHE A 299 -4.43 16.02 4.15
CA PHE A 299 -4.64 16.94 3.01
C PHE A 299 -3.70 18.16 3.02
N VAL A 300 -2.61 18.10 3.81
CA VAL A 300 -1.55 19.10 3.76
C VAL A 300 -0.80 19.03 2.43
N GLY A 301 -0.28 20.16 1.96
CA GLY A 301 0.49 20.22 0.73
C GLY A 301 -0.34 19.93 -0.53
N ASN A 302 0.32 19.38 -1.55
CA ASN A 302 -0.29 19.10 -2.84
C ASN A 302 -1.01 17.73 -2.84
N THR A 303 -2.33 17.76 -2.95
CA THR A 303 -3.21 16.58 -2.88
C THR A 303 -3.58 15.99 -4.24
N ASP A 304 -2.94 16.45 -5.32
CA ASP A 304 -3.11 15.85 -6.64
C ASP A 304 -2.63 14.38 -6.63
N ASP A 305 -3.46 13.50 -7.19
CA ASP A 305 -3.25 12.05 -7.25
C ASP A 305 -2.89 11.58 -8.67
N THR A 306 -2.50 12.50 -9.57
CA THR A 306 -2.10 12.21 -10.94
C THR A 306 -0.63 12.55 -11.14
N PHE A 307 0.25 11.68 -10.63
CA PHE A 307 1.69 11.86 -10.74
C PHE A 307 2.45 10.55 -10.84
N ARG A 308 3.66 10.63 -11.40
CA ARG A 308 4.64 9.56 -11.50
C ARG A 308 6.03 10.14 -11.75
N ILE A 309 7.04 9.53 -11.15
CA ILE A 309 8.42 9.97 -11.33
C ILE A 309 9.36 8.75 -11.33
N GLY A 310 10.18 8.66 -12.37
CA GLY A 310 11.31 7.72 -12.43
C GLY A 310 12.54 8.36 -11.77
N ILE A 311 13.24 7.58 -10.96
CA ILE A 311 14.42 8.00 -10.20
C ILE A 311 15.55 7.03 -10.50
N THR A 312 16.69 7.57 -10.90
CA THR A 312 17.96 6.84 -11.01
C THR A 312 18.85 7.24 -9.84
N VAL A 313 19.42 6.24 -9.16
CA VAL A 313 20.30 6.44 -8.00
C VAL A 313 21.73 6.04 -8.40
N THR A 314 22.69 6.92 -8.14
CA THR A 314 24.12 6.62 -8.24
C THR A 314 24.79 6.77 -6.86
N LYS A 315 26.11 6.52 -6.76
CA LYS A 315 26.85 6.61 -5.50
C LYS A 315 26.78 8.00 -4.85
N LYS A 316 26.65 9.08 -5.64
CA LYS A 316 26.70 10.48 -5.15
C LYS A 316 25.71 11.43 -5.84
N SER A 317 24.80 10.91 -6.66
CA SER A 317 23.81 11.73 -7.38
C SER A 317 22.47 11.03 -7.47
N ILE A 318 21.42 11.84 -7.58
CA ILE A 318 20.07 11.38 -7.88
C ILE A 318 19.62 12.09 -9.15
N ARG A 319 19.15 11.32 -10.13
CA ARG A 319 18.50 11.87 -11.32
C ARG A 319 17.00 11.66 -11.22
N LEU A 320 16.28 12.77 -11.05
CA LEU A 320 14.82 12.79 -11.06
C LEU A 320 14.31 12.88 -12.51
N TYR A 321 13.09 12.36 -12.74
CA TYR A 321 12.47 12.28 -14.08
C TYR A 321 13.27 11.45 -15.08
N ALA A 322 13.90 10.37 -14.61
CA ALA A 322 14.39 9.32 -15.50
C ALA A 322 13.20 8.69 -16.25
N ASP A 323 13.44 8.25 -17.49
CA ASP A 323 12.47 7.43 -18.20
C ASP A 323 12.31 6.09 -17.45
N PHE A 324 11.16 5.44 -17.56
CA PHE A 324 10.88 4.26 -16.74
C PHE A 324 11.89 3.14 -16.99
N TYR A 325 12.29 2.88 -18.23
CA TYR A 325 13.28 1.85 -18.53
C TYR A 325 14.72 2.20 -18.10
N SER A 326 15.01 3.47 -17.77
CA SER A 326 16.29 3.92 -17.20
C SER A 326 16.21 4.26 -15.70
N ALA A 327 15.02 4.15 -15.09
CA ALA A 327 14.81 4.36 -13.67
C ALA A 327 15.15 3.10 -12.85
N ASP A 328 15.71 3.31 -11.66
CA ASP A 328 15.93 2.24 -10.68
C ASP A 328 14.69 2.13 -9.75
N ILE A 329 14.13 3.28 -9.38
CA ILE A 329 12.97 3.44 -8.50
C ILE A 329 11.87 4.22 -9.23
N ILE A 330 10.62 3.79 -9.12
CA ILE A 330 9.45 4.56 -9.57
C ILE A 330 8.63 4.96 -8.34
N VAL A 331 8.38 6.25 -8.18
CA VAL A 331 7.44 6.77 -7.17
C VAL A 331 6.21 7.29 -7.90
N ALA A 332 5.03 6.80 -7.57
CA ALA A 332 3.82 7.14 -8.31
C ALA A 332 2.55 7.01 -7.47
N SER A 333 1.47 7.61 -7.99
CA SER A 333 0.11 7.32 -7.55
C SER A 333 -0.47 6.12 -8.30
N PRO A 334 -1.45 5.41 -7.74
CA PRO A 334 -2.18 4.38 -8.49
C PRO A 334 -2.80 4.93 -9.78
N LEU A 335 -3.38 6.13 -9.78
CA LEU A 335 -3.91 6.75 -10.99
C LEU A 335 -2.79 7.09 -11.99
N GLY A 336 -1.68 7.69 -11.53
CA GLY A 336 -0.55 8.05 -12.38
C GLY A 336 0.05 6.88 -13.17
N LEU A 337 0.15 5.69 -12.57
CA LEU A 337 0.55 4.46 -13.27
C LEU A 337 -0.57 3.86 -14.13
N ARG A 338 -1.82 3.88 -13.66
CA ARG A 338 -2.96 3.35 -14.42
C ARG A 338 -3.10 4.00 -15.80
N VAL A 339 -2.74 5.29 -15.91
CA VAL A 339 -2.72 6.04 -17.19
C VAL A 339 -1.69 5.48 -18.17
N ILE A 340 -0.53 4.98 -17.73
CA ILE A 340 0.48 4.38 -18.62
C ILE A 340 0.13 2.93 -18.95
N VAL A 341 -0.22 2.16 -17.92
CA VAL A 341 -0.57 0.73 -18.06
C VAL A 341 -1.74 0.55 -19.03
N GLY A 342 -2.61 1.56 -19.15
CA GLY A 342 -3.68 1.67 -20.15
C GLY A 342 -4.74 0.56 -20.05
N ALA A 343 -5.80 0.68 -20.82
CA ALA A 343 -6.75 -0.41 -21.05
C ALA A 343 -6.28 -1.29 -22.23
N GLU A 344 -6.85 -2.48 -22.35
CA GLU A 344 -6.61 -3.32 -23.53
C GLU A 344 -7.08 -2.62 -24.81
N GLY A 345 -6.19 -2.50 -25.79
CA GLY A 345 -6.48 -1.86 -27.08
C GLY A 345 -6.12 -0.36 -27.16
N GLU A 346 -5.70 0.28 -26.07
CA GLU A 346 -5.24 1.69 -26.11
C GLU A 346 -3.88 1.83 -26.81
N GLU A 347 -3.77 2.81 -27.71
CA GLU A 347 -2.50 3.21 -28.31
C GLU A 347 -1.61 3.88 -27.25
N GLY A 348 -0.35 3.44 -27.13
CA GLY A 348 0.59 3.93 -26.10
C GLY A 348 0.50 3.21 -24.76
N ARG A 349 -0.30 2.14 -24.66
CA ARG A 349 -0.33 1.22 -23.52
C ARG A 349 1.05 0.61 -23.28
N ASP A 350 1.61 0.81 -22.10
CA ASP A 350 2.90 0.23 -21.71
C ASP A 350 2.87 -0.29 -20.26
N PHE A 351 3.34 -1.52 -20.06
CA PHE A 351 3.45 -2.15 -18.75
C PHE A 351 4.73 -2.97 -18.58
N ASP A 352 5.62 -3.01 -19.59
CA ASP A 352 6.79 -3.90 -19.53
C ASP A 352 7.74 -3.49 -18.40
N PHE A 353 7.77 -2.19 -18.06
CA PHE A 353 8.52 -1.67 -16.91
C PHE A 353 8.15 -2.30 -15.55
N LEU A 354 7.01 -3.03 -15.45
CA LEU A 354 6.58 -3.77 -14.26
C LEU A 354 7.13 -5.21 -14.20
N ALA A 355 7.86 -5.66 -15.22
CA ALA A 355 8.25 -7.07 -15.36
C ALA A 355 9.32 -7.53 -14.36
N SER A 356 10.10 -6.61 -13.78
CA SER A 356 11.26 -6.93 -12.91
C SER A 356 11.23 -6.26 -11.54
N VAL A 357 10.05 -5.85 -11.07
CA VAL A 357 9.90 -5.23 -9.75
C VAL A 357 10.22 -6.26 -8.67
N GLU A 358 11.21 -5.96 -7.84
CA GLU A 358 11.71 -6.78 -6.73
C GLU A 358 11.19 -6.28 -5.37
N LEU A 359 10.88 -4.97 -5.26
CA LEU A 359 10.31 -4.36 -4.06
C LEU A 359 9.12 -3.46 -4.41
N LEU A 360 7.98 -3.73 -3.78
CA LEU A 360 6.77 -2.90 -3.87
C LEU A 360 6.44 -2.33 -2.49
N VAL A 361 6.32 -1.02 -2.39
CA VAL A 361 5.84 -0.32 -1.20
C VAL A 361 4.47 0.29 -1.49
N LEU A 362 3.51 0.04 -0.61
CA LEU A 362 2.18 0.62 -0.61
C LEU A 362 2.02 1.39 0.72
N ASP A 363 2.29 2.70 0.70
CA ASP A 363 2.17 3.56 1.88
C ASP A 363 0.84 4.32 1.86
N GLN A 364 0.21 4.46 3.04
CA GLN A 364 -1.14 5.00 3.23
C GLN A 364 -2.20 4.26 2.39
N ALA A 365 -2.13 2.92 2.38
CA ALA A 365 -2.92 2.10 1.47
C ALA A 365 -4.44 2.17 1.70
N ASP A 366 -4.87 2.56 2.90
CA ASP A 366 -6.25 2.89 3.24
C ASP A 366 -6.80 4.07 2.42
N ILE A 367 -5.97 5.04 2.04
CA ILE A 367 -6.39 6.18 1.22
C ILE A 367 -6.66 5.76 -0.23
N PHE A 368 -6.00 4.71 -0.74
CA PHE A 368 -6.28 4.18 -2.09
C PHE A 368 -7.74 3.72 -2.24
N LEU A 369 -8.37 3.26 -1.15
CA LEU A 369 -9.79 2.89 -1.14
C LEU A 369 -10.70 4.11 -1.25
N MET A 370 -10.27 5.28 -0.77
CA MET A 370 -10.98 6.54 -0.94
C MET A 370 -10.73 7.17 -2.32
N GLN A 371 -9.69 6.75 -3.02
CA GLN A 371 -9.46 7.09 -4.43
C GLN A 371 -10.21 6.10 -5.34
N ASN A 372 -9.53 5.47 -6.28
CA ASN A 372 -10.10 4.38 -7.07
C ASN A 372 -9.26 3.11 -6.85
N TRP A 373 -9.78 2.22 -6.01
CA TRP A 373 -9.14 0.95 -5.67
C TRP A 373 -8.84 0.08 -6.90
N ASP A 374 -9.69 0.14 -7.93
CA ASP A 374 -9.52 -0.64 -9.16
C ASP A 374 -8.23 -0.28 -9.91
N HIS A 375 -7.75 0.96 -9.77
CA HIS A 375 -6.47 1.35 -10.37
C HIS A 375 -5.31 0.52 -9.80
N LEU A 376 -5.28 0.33 -8.48
CA LEU A 376 -4.25 -0.48 -7.83
C LEU A 376 -4.36 -1.95 -8.25
N LEU A 377 -5.56 -2.52 -8.21
CA LEU A 377 -5.77 -3.91 -8.62
C LEU A 377 -5.31 -4.14 -10.06
N HIS A 378 -5.70 -3.25 -10.97
CA HIS A 378 -5.29 -3.30 -12.37
C HIS A 378 -3.77 -3.24 -12.51
N ILE A 379 -3.09 -2.34 -11.80
CA ILE A 379 -1.63 -2.27 -11.81
C ILE A 379 -1.01 -3.60 -11.36
N LEU A 380 -1.49 -4.16 -10.23
CA LEU A 380 -0.97 -5.41 -9.69
C LEU A 380 -1.23 -6.62 -10.60
N ASP A 381 -2.28 -6.60 -11.42
CA ASP A 381 -2.53 -7.61 -12.45
C ASP A 381 -1.49 -7.60 -13.58
N HIS A 382 -0.78 -6.47 -13.76
CA HIS A 382 0.26 -6.31 -14.79
C HIS A 382 1.69 -6.53 -14.27
N PHE A 383 1.86 -6.79 -12.97
CA PHE A 383 3.18 -7.08 -12.41
C PHE A 383 3.71 -8.42 -12.95
N HIS A 384 5.00 -8.43 -13.31
CA HIS A 384 5.73 -9.63 -13.73
C HIS A 384 5.12 -10.35 -14.95
N LEU A 385 4.30 -9.67 -15.75
CA LEU A 385 3.93 -10.16 -17.07
C LEU A 385 5.17 -10.19 -17.97
N GLN A 386 5.14 -11.08 -18.96
CA GLN A 386 6.21 -11.14 -19.97
C GLN A 386 6.23 -9.83 -20.78
N PRO A 387 7.38 -9.16 -20.89
CA PRO A 387 7.53 -7.97 -21.72
C PRO A 387 7.14 -8.23 -23.17
N ARG A 388 6.56 -7.23 -23.82
CA ARG A 388 6.27 -7.22 -25.25
C ARG A 388 7.50 -6.90 -26.08
N GLU A 389 8.33 -5.99 -25.59
CA GLU A 389 9.57 -5.57 -26.23
C GLU A 389 10.80 -5.98 -25.42
N ALA A 390 11.95 -6.04 -26.10
CA ALA A 390 13.21 -6.48 -25.49
C ALA A 390 13.98 -5.35 -24.79
N HIS A 391 13.60 -4.08 -24.91
CA HIS A 391 14.16 -2.93 -24.17
C HIS A 391 15.71 -2.90 -24.02
N GLY A 392 16.45 -3.41 -25.01
CA GLY A 392 17.92 -3.48 -24.99
C GLY A 392 18.54 -4.46 -23.99
N ILE A 393 17.77 -5.43 -23.46
CA ILE A 393 18.23 -6.39 -22.45
C ILE A 393 19.24 -7.38 -23.03
N ASN A 394 20.27 -7.69 -22.25
CA ASN A 394 21.13 -8.84 -22.51
C ASN A 394 20.57 -10.11 -21.85
N PHE A 395 19.84 -10.94 -22.61
CA PHE A 395 19.23 -12.18 -22.12
C PHE A 395 20.21 -13.16 -21.47
N SER A 396 21.49 -13.15 -21.84
CA SER A 396 22.49 -14.02 -21.21
C SER A 396 22.80 -13.66 -19.75
N ARG A 397 22.45 -12.44 -19.33
CA ARG A 397 22.61 -11.91 -17.97
C ARG A 397 21.33 -11.88 -17.14
N VAL A 398 20.20 -12.24 -17.73
CA VAL A 398 18.92 -12.25 -17.00
C VAL A 398 18.91 -13.42 -16.03
N ARG A 399 18.51 -13.15 -14.79
CA ARG A 399 18.35 -14.17 -13.74
C ARG A 399 17.46 -15.32 -14.22
N SER A 400 17.87 -16.56 -13.92
CA SER A 400 17.15 -17.77 -14.36
C SER A 400 15.70 -17.78 -13.89
N TRP A 401 15.43 -17.44 -12.62
CA TRP A 401 14.06 -17.29 -12.11
C TRP A 401 13.24 -16.22 -12.84
N ALA A 402 13.85 -15.15 -13.36
CA ALA A 402 13.13 -14.13 -14.12
C ALA A 402 12.74 -14.65 -15.50
N LEU A 403 13.65 -15.39 -16.17
CA LEU A 403 13.37 -16.07 -17.44
C LEU A 403 12.27 -17.14 -17.29
N ASN A 404 12.21 -17.82 -16.14
CA ASN A 404 11.20 -18.82 -15.82
C ASN A 404 9.84 -18.23 -15.41
N GLY A 405 9.70 -16.90 -15.35
CA GLY A 405 8.46 -16.24 -14.92
C GLY A 405 8.19 -16.35 -13.41
N TRP A 406 9.24 -16.57 -12.60
CA TRP A 406 9.13 -16.76 -11.15
C TRP A 406 9.32 -15.46 -10.36
N SER A 407 9.51 -14.29 -11.01
CA SER A 407 9.72 -12.99 -10.36
C SER A 407 8.69 -12.65 -9.28
N ARG A 408 7.43 -13.06 -9.46
CA ARG A 408 6.34 -12.88 -8.47
C ARG A 408 6.60 -13.55 -7.11
N TYR A 409 7.44 -14.59 -7.08
CA TYR A 409 7.82 -15.30 -5.87
C TYR A 409 9.00 -14.63 -5.15
N TYR A 410 9.75 -13.76 -5.83
CA TYR A 410 10.88 -13.03 -5.27
C TYR A 410 10.49 -11.61 -4.83
N ARG A 411 9.42 -11.05 -5.37
CA ARG A 411 8.99 -9.68 -5.02
C ARG A 411 8.59 -9.57 -3.55
N GLN A 412 9.26 -8.68 -2.82
CA GLN A 412 8.84 -8.22 -1.50
C GLN A 412 7.75 -7.15 -1.62
N THR A 413 6.70 -7.28 -0.81
CA THR A 413 5.60 -6.31 -0.72
C THR A 413 5.50 -5.75 0.70
N LEU A 414 5.65 -4.43 0.84
CA LEU A 414 5.48 -3.71 2.11
C LEU A 414 4.17 -2.91 2.04
N LEU A 415 3.22 -3.25 2.89
CA LEU A 415 1.88 -2.66 2.92
C LEU A 415 1.65 -1.95 4.26
N PHE A 416 1.49 -0.64 4.22
CA PHE A 416 1.25 0.20 5.39
C PHE A 416 -0.13 0.87 5.29
N SER A 417 -0.96 0.70 6.31
CA SER A 417 -2.26 1.35 6.43
C SER A 417 -2.52 1.81 7.85
N SER A 418 -3.48 2.72 8.03
CA SER A 418 -3.91 3.17 9.36
C SER A 418 -4.96 2.26 10.03
N VAL A 419 -5.53 1.33 9.25
CA VAL A 419 -6.63 0.45 9.66
C VAL A 419 -6.48 -0.95 9.07
N ILE A 420 -7.04 -1.94 9.77
CA ILE A 420 -7.18 -3.31 9.26
C ILE A 420 -8.42 -3.39 8.36
N LEU A 421 -8.22 -3.77 7.09
CA LEU A 421 -9.30 -3.85 6.12
C LEU A 421 -9.33 -5.20 5.38
N PRO A 422 -10.52 -5.80 5.16
CA PRO A 422 -10.66 -7.03 4.38
C PRO A 422 -10.04 -6.94 2.98
N GLU A 423 -10.13 -5.78 2.33
CA GLU A 423 -9.60 -5.51 0.99
C GLU A 423 -8.07 -5.63 0.95
N LEU A 424 -7.39 -5.09 1.98
CA LEU A 424 -5.93 -5.15 2.13
C LEU A 424 -5.47 -6.57 2.49
N ASN A 425 -6.19 -7.26 3.38
CA ASN A 425 -5.95 -8.68 3.68
C ASN A 425 -6.12 -9.56 2.43
N ALA A 426 -7.14 -9.28 1.61
CA ALA A 426 -7.36 -9.98 0.36
C ALA A 426 -6.19 -9.74 -0.63
N LEU A 427 -5.69 -8.51 -0.73
CA LEU A 427 -4.50 -8.18 -1.52
C LEU A 427 -3.29 -9.01 -1.05
N MET A 428 -2.99 -9.02 0.24
CA MET A 428 -1.88 -9.80 0.83
C MET A 428 -2.02 -11.31 0.64
N SER A 429 -3.24 -11.83 0.48
CA SER A 429 -3.48 -13.27 0.25
C SER A 429 -3.42 -13.66 -1.23
N LYS A 430 -3.92 -12.79 -2.12
CA LYS A 430 -4.12 -13.09 -3.55
C LYS A 430 -3.02 -12.56 -4.46
N LYS A 431 -2.29 -11.52 -4.06
CA LYS A 431 -1.30 -10.82 -4.90
C LYS A 431 0.13 -10.91 -4.39
N CYS A 432 0.34 -11.40 -3.16
CA CYS A 432 1.64 -11.52 -2.53
C CYS A 432 2.05 -13.00 -2.43
N HIS A 433 3.13 -13.37 -3.14
CA HIS A 433 3.57 -14.76 -3.31
C HIS A 433 5.02 -15.01 -2.91
N ASN A 434 5.58 -14.11 -2.12
CA ASN A 434 6.95 -14.18 -1.69
C ASN A 434 7.31 -15.52 -1.03
N TYR A 435 8.39 -16.16 -1.50
CA TYR A 435 8.85 -17.45 -0.97
C TYR A 435 9.47 -17.32 0.42
N ALA A 436 10.03 -16.16 0.78
CA ALA A 436 10.55 -15.88 2.12
C ALA A 436 9.43 -15.79 3.17
N GLY A 437 8.18 -15.71 2.70
CA GLY A 437 6.99 -15.64 3.52
C GLY A 437 6.49 -14.22 3.72
N LYS A 438 5.47 -14.11 4.56
CA LYS A 438 4.79 -12.85 4.86
C LYS A 438 4.47 -12.71 6.33
N ILE A 439 4.44 -11.48 6.81
CA ILE A 439 4.13 -11.11 8.18
C ILE A 439 2.91 -10.20 8.18
N CYS A 440 1.97 -10.51 9.05
CA CYS A 440 0.77 -9.69 9.25
C CYS A 440 0.70 -9.29 10.72
N VAL A 441 0.84 -7.99 10.98
CA VAL A 441 0.63 -7.40 12.31
C VAL A 441 -0.87 -7.35 12.58
N ALA A 442 -1.27 -7.78 13.77
CA ALA A 442 -2.67 -7.91 14.15
C ALA A 442 -2.81 -7.71 15.67
N ASN A 443 -2.70 -6.47 16.13
CA ASN A 443 -2.95 -6.16 17.53
C ASN A 443 -4.45 -6.09 17.82
N PRO A 444 -4.89 -6.52 19.02
CA PRO A 444 -6.28 -6.36 19.43
C PRO A 444 -6.59 -4.90 19.74
N GLU A 445 -7.68 -4.39 19.16
CA GLU A 445 -8.27 -3.10 19.52
C GLU A 445 -8.87 -3.18 20.92
N LEU A 446 -8.19 -2.56 21.91
CA LEU A 446 -8.63 -2.56 23.31
C LEU A 446 -9.79 -1.59 23.52
N THR A 447 -9.69 -0.38 22.97
CA THR A 447 -10.67 0.68 23.11
C THR A 447 -11.17 1.09 21.74
N GLY A 448 -12.42 0.71 21.42
CA GLY A 448 -13.06 1.12 20.18
C GLY A 448 -13.53 2.57 20.20
N THR A 449 -13.67 3.17 19.03
CA THR A 449 -14.07 4.59 18.88
C THR A 449 -15.46 4.93 19.41
N ILE A 450 -16.30 3.93 19.70
CA ILE A 450 -17.58 4.13 20.40
C ILE A 450 -17.42 4.89 21.72
N CYS A 451 -16.28 4.74 22.40
CA CYS A 451 -15.98 5.43 23.65
C CYS A 451 -15.74 6.94 23.46
N HIS A 452 -15.55 7.42 22.23
CA HIS A 452 -15.41 8.84 21.89
C HIS A 452 -16.74 9.50 21.52
N VAL A 453 -17.85 8.76 21.55
CA VAL A 453 -19.19 9.34 21.42
C VAL A 453 -19.52 10.05 22.73
N VAL A 454 -19.77 11.36 22.64
CA VAL A 454 -20.03 12.21 23.81
C VAL A 454 -21.54 12.42 24.04
N VAL A 455 -22.34 12.27 22.99
CA VAL A 455 -23.80 12.43 23.06
C VAL A 455 -24.42 11.17 23.68
N GLN A 456 -25.34 11.35 24.63
CA GLN A 456 -26.08 10.27 25.26
C GLN A 456 -27.25 9.84 24.38
N LEU A 457 -27.07 8.75 23.63
CA LEU A 457 -28.11 8.20 22.76
C LEU A 457 -27.98 6.68 22.65
N PRO A 458 -29.08 5.97 22.33
CA PRO A 458 -29.04 4.55 22.04
C PRO A 458 -28.34 4.25 20.71
N GLN A 459 -27.35 3.37 20.77
CA GLN A 459 -26.55 2.91 19.62
C GLN A 459 -26.87 1.44 19.37
N VAL A 460 -27.63 1.15 18.31
CA VAL A 460 -28.18 -0.18 18.02
C VAL A 460 -27.51 -0.81 16.80
N PHE A 461 -26.82 -1.93 17.02
CA PHE A 461 -26.14 -2.69 16.00
C PHE A 461 -27.00 -3.88 15.57
N HIS A 462 -27.39 -3.91 14.30
CA HIS A 462 -28.16 -4.98 13.69
C HIS A 462 -27.25 -5.87 12.85
N ARG A 463 -27.10 -7.13 13.29
CA ARG A 463 -26.46 -8.18 12.52
C ARG A 463 -27.43 -8.71 11.47
N PHE A 464 -26.96 -8.85 10.24
CA PHE A 464 -27.66 -9.60 9.20
C PHE A 464 -26.85 -10.84 8.78
N ASP A 465 -27.57 -11.90 8.47
CA ASP A 465 -26.98 -13.18 8.11
C ASP A 465 -26.60 -13.19 6.64
N VAL A 466 -25.38 -13.67 6.36
CA VAL A 466 -24.82 -13.74 5.02
C VAL A 466 -24.20 -15.11 4.82
N PRO A 467 -24.70 -15.92 3.87
CA PRO A 467 -24.18 -17.26 3.60
C PRO A 467 -22.82 -17.21 2.89
N SER A 468 -22.58 -16.21 2.03
CA SER A 468 -21.32 -16.07 1.29
C SER A 468 -20.87 -14.61 1.11
N VAL A 469 -19.55 -14.37 1.04
CA VAL A 469 -18.98 -13.02 0.82
C VAL A 469 -19.52 -12.36 -0.46
N VAL A 470 -19.84 -13.15 -1.48
CA VAL A 470 -20.34 -12.64 -2.78
C VAL A 470 -21.74 -12.03 -2.65
N GLN A 471 -22.57 -12.56 -1.75
CA GLN A 471 -23.96 -12.13 -1.56
C GLN A 471 -24.12 -10.98 -0.56
N ILE A 472 -23.03 -10.55 0.09
CA ILE A 472 -23.06 -9.54 1.17
C ILE A 472 -23.79 -8.26 0.77
N ALA A 473 -23.58 -7.76 -0.45
CA ALA A 473 -24.19 -6.52 -0.93
C ALA A 473 -25.70 -6.70 -1.17
N ASP A 474 -26.12 -7.86 -1.68
CA ASP A 474 -27.53 -8.17 -1.93
C ASP A 474 -28.28 -8.41 -0.62
N ASP A 475 -27.73 -9.23 0.28
CA ASP A 475 -28.36 -9.55 1.56
C ASP A 475 -28.48 -8.32 2.46
N ARG A 476 -27.46 -7.45 2.47
CA ARG A 476 -27.51 -6.16 3.18
C ARG A 476 -28.61 -5.28 2.64
N PHE A 477 -28.71 -5.16 1.31
CA PHE A 477 -29.73 -4.35 0.67
C PHE A 477 -31.13 -4.86 0.99
N GLU A 478 -31.36 -6.16 0.84
CA GLU A 478 -32.64 -6.81 1.17
C GLU A 478 -33.00 -6.64 2.65
N PHE A 479 -32.04 -6.84 3.55
CA PHE A 479 -32.23 -6.64 4.99
C PHE A 479 -32.59 -5.19 5.31
N PHE A 480 -31.86 -4.22 4.74
CA PHE A 480 -32.12 -2.81 4.94
C PHE A 480 -33.53 -2.42 4.45
N ILE A 481 -33.91 -2.83 3.24
CA ILE A 481 -35.22 -2.50 2.68
C ILE A 481 -36.37 -3.14 3.44
N LYS A 482 -36.25 -4.42 3.82
CA LYS A 482 -37.34 -5.17 4.44
C LYS A 482 -37.49 -4.92 5.94
N LYS A 483 -36.36 -4.75 6.67
CA LYS A 483 -36.38 -4.67 8.14
C LYS A 483 -36.10 -3.29 8.69
N ILE A 484 -35.16 -2.54 8.10
CA ILE A 484 -34.64 -1.32 8.73
C ILE A 484 -35.37 -0.08 8.20
N LEU A 485 -35.35 0.16 6.89
CA LEU A 485 -35.95 1.34 6.25
C LEU A 485 -37.42 1.58 6.65
N PRO A 486 -38.30 0.55 6.76
CA PRO A 486 -39.71 0.78 7.14
C PRO A 486 -39.87 1.46 8.50
N GLN A 487 -38.97 1.21 9.45
CA GLN A 487 -39.00 1.80 10.79
C GLN A 487 -38.76 3.32 10.75
N TYR A 488 -38.01 3.78 9.75
CA TYR A 488 -37.62 5.18 9.57
C TYR A 488 -38.51 5.94 8.57
N LYS A 489 -39.52 5.31 7.96
CA LYS A 489 -40.48 5.99 7.07
C LYS A 489 -41.58 6.73 7.83
N ASN A 490 -41.78 6.40 9.11
CA ASN A 490 -42.83 7.00 9.92
C ASN A 490 -42.59 8.51 10.09
N THR A 491 -43.65 9.30 10.15
CA THR A 491 -43.58 10.77 10.31
C THR A 491 -42.92 11.22 11.61
N VAL A 492 -42.89 10.34 12.62
CA VAL A 492 -42.18 10.57 13.90
C VAL A 492 -40.65 10.54 13.73
N MET A 493 -40.15 9.85 12.71
CA MET A 493 -38.71 9.62 12.50
C MET A 493 -38.18 10.54 11.40
N SER A 494 -38.05 11.85 11.65
CA SER A 494 -37.51 12.81 10.68
C SER A 494 -35.99 12.99 10.78
N HIS A 495 -35.36 13.69 9.83
CA HIS A 495 -33.93 14.04 9.90
C HIS A 495 -32.99 12.83 9.96
N VAL A 496 -33.21 11.86 9.07
CA VAL A 496 -32.46 10.61 9.03
C VAL A 496 -31.29 10.71 8.05
N LEU A 497 -30.06 10.69 8.57
CA LEU A 497 -28.85 10.61 7.76
C LEU A 497 -28.47 9.14 7.55
N ILE A 498 -28.39 8.71 6.29
CA ILE A 498 -27.93 7.36 5.91
C ILE A 498 -26.49 7.47 5.44
N TYR A 499 -25.56 6.96 6.25
CA TYR A 499 -24.13 6.96 5.99
C TYR A 499 -23.73 5.69 5.23
N ILE A 500 -23.08 5.86 4.08
CA ILE A 500 -22.85 4.78 3.12
C ILE A 500 -21.37 4.73 2.72
N PRO A 501 -20.60 3.74 3.21
CA PRO A 501 -19.20 3.53 2.84
C PRO A 501 -18.96 3.29 1.34
N SER A 502 -19.72 2.37 0.74
CA SER A 502 -19.54 1.94 -0.64
C SER A 502 -20.29 2.81 -1.63
N TYR A 503 -19.60 3.31 -2.66
CA TYR A 503 -20.25 4.09 -3.73
C TYR A 503 -21.28 3.26 -4.51
N PHE A 504 -21.02 1.97 -4.73
CA PHE A 504 -21.97 1.07 -5.40
C PHE A 504 -23.27 0.93 -4.61
N ASP A 505 -23.16 0.76 -3.28
CA ASP A 505 -24.33 0.74 -2.39
C ASP A 505 -25.06 2.08 -2.39
N TYR A 506 -24.32 3.20 -2.40
CA TYR A 506 -24.91 4.54 -2.48
C TYR A 506 -25.76 4.72 -3.75
N VAL A 507 -25.22 4.32 -4.91
CA VAL A 507 -25.96 4.40 -6.19
C VAL A 507 -27.20 3.50 -6.15
N ARG A 508 -27.08 2.28 -5.61
CA ARG A 508 -28.20 1.33 -5.46
C ARG A 508 -29.31 1.91 -4.59
N LEU A 509 -28.97 2.45 -3.42
CA LEU A 509 -29.92 3.08 -2.50
C LEU A 509 -30.57 4.32 -3.11
N ARG A 510 -29.79 5.22 -3.71
CA ARG A 510 -30.32 6.41 -4.40
C ARG A 510 -31.36 6.03 -5.46
N ASN A 511 -31.04 5.04 -6.30
CA ASN A 511 -31.95 4.61 -7.36
C ASN A 511 -33.23 3.99 -6.79
N TYR A 512 -33.13 3.21 -5.70
CA TYR A 512 -34.28 2.70 -4.97
C TYR A 512 -35.14 3.83 -4.41
N PHE A 513 -34.56 4.78 -3.66
CA PHE A 513 -35.28 5.89 -3.04
C PHE A 513 -36.02 6.74 -4.08
N ARG A 514 -35.40 6.97 -5.23
CA ARG A 514 -36.01 7.68 -6.36
C ARG A 514 -37.21 6.92 -6.95
N ARG A 515 -37.08 5.59 -7.09
CA ARG A 515 -38.16 4.75 -7.63
C ARG A 515 -39.36 4.67 -6.69
N GLU A 516 -39.10 4.54 -5.39
CA GLU A 516 -40.15 4.47 -4.36
C GLU A 516 -40.73 5.85 -3.98
N GLY A 517 -40.27 6.94 -4.60
CA GLY A 517 -40.77 8.29 -4.34
C GLY A 517 -40.53 8.79 -2.91
N LEU A 518 -39.46 8.34 -2.25
CA LEU A 518 -39.13 8.79 -0.90
C LEU A 518 -38.69 10.26 -0.90
N ASN A 519 -38.98 10.99 0.17
CA ASN A 519 -38.48 12.36 0.35
C ASN A 519 -37.02 12.33 0.82
N PHE A 520 -36.07 12.57 -0.08
CA PHE A 520 -34.65 12.58 0.26
C PHE A 520 -33.84 13.60 -0.52
N VAL A 521 -32.75 14.02 0.11
CA VAL A 521 -31.63 14.71 -0.53
C VAL A 521 -30.40 13.81 -0.52
N GLN A 522 -29.40 14.15 -1.34
CA GLN A 522 -28.25 13.29 -1.58
C GLN A 522 -26.97 14.12 -1.64
N ILE A 523 -25.91 13.60 -1.02
CA ILE A 523 -24.57 14.19 -1.03
C ILE A 523 -23.55 13.07 -1.21
N CYS A 524 -22.80 13.15 -2.30
CA CYS A 524 -21.67 12.29 -2.61
C CYS A 524 -20.50 13.06 -3.22
N GLU A 525 -19.38 12.39 -3.47
CA GLU A 525 -18.14 12.95 -3.97
C GLU A 525 -18.28 13.71 -5.30
N TYR A 526 -19.29 13.36 -6.11
CA TYR A 526 -19.59 14.00 -7.39
C TYR A 526 -20.60 15.16 -7.27
N SER A 527 -21.05 15.49 -6.06
CA SER A 527 -22.02 16.56 -5.83
C SER A 527 -21.36 17.93 -5.97
N LYS A 528 -21.99 18.82 -6.76
CA LYS A 528 -21.53 20.21 -6.91
C LYS A 528 -21.85 21.04 -5.66
N GLU A 529 -21.03 22.04 -5.34
CA GLU A 529 -21.16 22.90 -4.16
C GLU A 529 -22.58 23.46 -3.96
N GLY A 530 -23.21 24.01 -5.01
CA GLY A 530 -24.58 24.53 -4.92
C GLY A 530 -25.63 23.47 -4.56
N LYS A 531 -25.47 22.22 -5.04
CA LYS A 531 -26.35 21.11 -4.67
C LYS A 531 -26.11 20.65 -3.23
N ILE A 532 -24.84 20.65 -2.79
CA ILE A 532 -24.46 20.32 -1.41
C ILE A 532 -25.09 21.34 -0.46
N ALA A 533 -24.94 22.64 -0.73
CA ALA A 533 -25.52 23.71 0.09
C ALA A 533 -27.04 23.57 0.19
N ARG A 534 -27.72 23.39 -0.95
CA ARG A 534 -29.18 23.19 -0.99
C ARG A 534 -29.62 21.93 -0.23
N ALA A 535 -28.93 20.80 -0.41
CA ALA A 535 -29.27 19.57 0.29
C ALA A 535 -29.14 19.73 1.82
N ARG A 536 -28.08 20.40 2.28
CA ARG A 536 -27.88 20.69 3.71
C ARG A 536 -28.95 21.61 4.28
N ASP A 537 -29.33 22.63 3.51
CA ASP A 537 -30.37 23.60 3.89
C ASP A 537 -31.75 22.93 4.02
N MET A 538 -32.18 22.19 2.99
CA MET A 538 -33.42 21.43 2.99
C MET A 538 -33.47 20.40 4.13
N PHE A 539 -32.35 19.72 4.39
CA PHE A 539 -32.27 18.75 5.50
C PHE A 539 -32.33 19.44 6.86
N PHE A 540 -31.68 20.59 7.05
CA PHE A 540 -31.70 21.34 8.31
C PHE A 540 -33.09 21.91 8.65
N HIS A 541 -33.86 22.31 7.63
CA HIS A 541 -35.21 22.85 7.77
C HIS A 541 -36.34 21.80 7.73
N ALA A 542 -36.00 20.51 7.81
CA ALA A 542 -36.95 19.39 7.77
C ALA A 542 -37.75 19.26 6.45
N GLU A 543 -37.33 19.95 5.37
CA GLU A 543 -37.95 19.80 4.05
C GLU A 543 -37.62 18.44 3.43
N ALA A 544 -36.47 17.87 3.79
CA ALA A 544 -36.04 16.55 3.35
C ALA A 544 -35.97 15.57 4.54
N HIS A 545 -36.69 14.45 4.41
CA HIS A 545 -36.76 13.44 5.46
C HIS A 545 -35.45 12.64 5.60
N PHE A 546 -34.88 12.22 4.47
CA PHE A 546 -33.63 11.47 4.42
C PHE A 546 -32.49 12.28 3.78
N LEU A 547 -31.27 12.07 4.27
CA LEU A 547 -30.04 12.48 3.60
C LEU A 547 -29.18 11.25 3.30
N LEU A 548 -29.01 10.92 2.02
CA LEU A 548 -28.02 9.91 1.60
C LEU A 548 -26.64 10.55 1.57
N TYR A 549 -25.69 9.96 2.30
CA TYR A 549 -24.37 10.56 2.53
C TYR A 549 -23.25 9.53 2.34
N SER A 550 -22.38 9.73 1.35
CA SER A 550 -21.27 8.79 1.09
C SER A 550 -20.06 9.05 2.00
N GLU A 551 -19.36 8.00 2.43
CA GLU A 551 -18.09 8.11 3.17
C GLU A 551 -17.01 8.85 2.36
N ARG A 552 -16.88 8.56 1.06
CA ARG A 552 -15.86 9.20 0.21
C ARG A 552 -16.00 10.72 0.18
N PHE A 553 -17.22 11.24 0.11
CA PHE A 553 -17.47 12.67 0.26
C PHE A 553 -17.04 13.20 1.64
N HIS A 554 -17.36 12.46 2.70
CA HIS A 554 -16.96 12.83 4.06
C HIS A 554 -15.43 12.87 4.21
N PHE A 555 -14.72 11.89 3.64
CA PHE A 555 -13.26 11.85 3.63
C PHE A 555 -12.65 13.11 2.99
N PHE A 556 -13.05 13.47 1.76
CA PHE A 556 -12.45 14.61 1.05
C PHE A 556 -12.93 16.00 1.46
N ARG A 557 -14.10 16.12 2.09
CA ARG A 557 -14.70 17.44 2.40
C ARG A 557 -14.97 17.66 3.88
N ARG A 558 -15.21 16.57 4.62
CA ARG A 558 -15.50 16.51 6.06
C ARG A 558 -16.42 17.59 6.61
N PRO A 559 -17.54 17.98 5.95
CA PRO A 559 -18.37 19.08 6.44
C PRO A 559 -19.15 18.69 7.70
N SER A 560 -19.36 19.66 8.59
CA SER A 560 -20.34 19.52 9.66
C SER A 560 -21.76 19.59 9.07
N ILE A 561 -22.48 18.48 9.20
CA ILE A 561 -23.89 18.36 8.86
C ILE A 561 -24.71 18.67 10.11
N LYS A 562 -25.75 19.49 9.95
CA LYS A 562 -26.62 19.97 11.02
C LYS A 562 -28.02 19.39 10.89
N GLY A 563 -28.77 19.41 11.98
CA GLY A 563 -30.15 18.93 12.05
C GLY A 563 -30.26 17.43 11.85
N ILE A 564 -29.33 16.64 12.40
CA ILE A 564 -29.41 15.17 12.37
C ILE A 564 -30.08 14.71 13.66
N LEU A 565 -31.15 13.92 13.55
CA LEU A 565 -31.76 13.25 14.72
C LEU A 565 -31.44 11.75 14.74
N HIS A 566 -31.39 11.14 13.57
CA HIS A 566 -31.09 9.72 13.43
C HIS A 566 -29.94 9.49 12.45
N ILE A 567 -28.99 8.64 12.82
CA ILE A 567 -27.95 8.17 11.90
C ILE A 567 -28.15 6.69 11.66
N LEU A 568 -28.12 6.32 10.38
CA LEU A 568 -28.13 4.95 9.93
C LEU A 568 -26.83 4.67 9.17
N PHE A 569 -25.90 3.99 9.83
CA PHE A 569 -24.71 3.45 9.18
C PHE A 569 -25.12 2.20 8.41
N TYR A 570 -25.21 2.31 7.08
CA TYR A 570 -25.54 1.20 6.19
C TYR A 570 -24.49 0.08 6.25
N GLN A 571 -23.27 0.43 6.62
CA GLN A 571 -22.16 -0.45 6.98
C GLN A 571 -21.25 0.34 7.96
N PRO A 572 -20.48 -0.32 8.85
CA PRO A 572 -19.48 0.38 9.65
C PRO A 572 -18.52 1.19 8.75
N PRO A 573 -18.19 2.45 9.13
CA PRO A 573 -17.22 3.26 8.40
C PRO A 573 -15.89 2.53 8.18
N THR A 574 -15.21 2.87 7.09
CA THR A 574 -13.87 2.37 6.78
C THR A 574 -12.87 2.92 7.80
N PHE A 575 -12.99 4.19 8.15
CA PHE A 575 -12.22 4.82 9.22
C PHE A 575 -13.01 4.85 10.53
N PRO A 576 -12.52 4.23 11.61
CA PRO A 576 -13.33 4.04 12.81
C PRO A 576 -13.68 5.34 13.53
N HIS A 577 -12.85 6.38 13.45
CA HIS A 577 -13.11 7.66 14.10
C HIS A 577 -14.26 8.44 13.43
N PHE A 578 -14.60 8.14 12.16
CA PHE A 578 -15.80 8.70 11.51
C PHE A 578 -17.08 8.25 12.19
N TYR A 579 -17.11 7.08 12.82
CA TYR A 579 -18.26 6.64 13.61
C TYR A 579 -18.56 7.64 14.74
N SER A 580 -17.57 7.88 15.61
CA SER A 580 -17.69 8.82 16.72
C SER A 580 -17.92 10.25 16.27
N GLU A 581 -17.24 10.68 15.20
CA GLU A 581 -17.42 12.02 14.65
C GLU A 581 -18.86 12.26 14.20
N MET A 582 -19.41 11.36 13.39
CA MET A 582 -20.77 11.48 12.88
C MET A 582 -21.79 11.43 14.02
N CYS A 583 -21.63 10.52 15.00
CA CYS A 583 -22.51 10.48 16.18
C CYS A 583 -22.46 11.80 16.97
N ASN A 584 -21.28 12.41 17.11
CA ASN A 584 -21.09 13.68 17.78
C ASN A 584 -21.66 14.89 17.02
N LEU A 585 -22.14 14.73 15.78
CA LEU A 585 -22.86 15.79 15.08
C LEU A 585 -24.31 15.94 15.56
N ILE A 586 -24.88 14.95 16.24
CA ILE A 586 -26.25 14.96 16.82
C ILE A 586 -26.32 15.81 18.13
N ARG A 587 -25.42 16.79 18.31
CA ARG A 587 -25.42 17.69 19.48
C ARG A 587 -26.49 18.78 19.33
N ASP A 588 -27.01 19.27 20.45
CA ASP A 588 -28.04 20.34 20.50
C ASP A 588 -27.61 21.60 19.73
N THR A 589 -26.32 21.94 19.75
CA THR A 589 -25.77 23.10 19.02
C THR A 589 -25.89 22.99 17.51
N ASN A 590 -26.11 21.80 16.98
CA ASN A 590 -26.33 21.53 15.57
C ASN A 590 -27.82 21.30 15.23
N GLN A 591 -28.72 21.28 16.23
CA GLN A 591 -30.15 21.10 15.99
C GLN A 591 -30.82 22.42 15.63
N ASN A 592 -31.98 22.30 14.98
CA ASN A 592 -32.86 23.43 14.73
C ASN A 592 -33.82 23.57 15.92
N GLN A 593 -33.83 24.74 16.56
CA GLN A 593 -34.62 25.02 17.77
C GLN A 593 -36.13 24.89 17.54
N ASN A 594 -36.57 24.95 16.28
CA ASN A 594 -37.99 24.93 15.92
C ASN A 594 -38.52 23.53 15.57
N THR A 595 -37.69 22.48 15.60
CA THR A 595 -38.01 21.20 14.95
C THR A 595 -37.71 19.95 15.79
N GLY A 596 -37.20 20.08 17.01
CA GLY A 596 -36.79 18.93 17.83
C GLY A 596 -37.54 18.78 19.14
N ASP A 597 -38.17 17.62 19.34
CA ASP A 597 -38.30 17.02 20.67
C ASP A 597 -36.96 16.34 20.99
N GLU A 598 -36.26 16.80 22.04
CA GLU A 598 -34.92 16.33 22.46
C GLU A 598 -34.87 14.81 22.79
N SER A 599 -36.01 14.13 22.85
CA SER A 599 -36.15 12.77 23.40
C SER A 599 -36.04 11.62 22.40
N ASN A 600 -35.91 11.86 21.10
CA ASN A 600 -35.93 10.80 20.08
C ASN A 600 -34.72 10.84 19.13
N MET A 601 -33.51 10.67 19.66
CA MET A 601 -32.28 10.56 18.86
C MET A 601 -31.77 9.12 18.87
N THR A 602 -31.35 8.57 17.73
CA THR A 602 -30.87 7.17 17.65
C THR A 602 -29.73 6.99 16.65
N VAL A 603 -28.85 6.04 16.93
CA VAL A 603 -27.83 5.57 15.98
C VAL A 603 -28.07 4.10 15.70
N THR A 604 -28.19 3.75 14.43
CA THR A 604 -28.38 2.37 13.97
C THR A 604 -27.23 1.98 13.04
N VAL A 605 -26.63 0.81 13.26
CA VAL A 605 -25.51 0.30 12.47
C VAL A 605 -25.84 -1.08 11.94
N LEU A 606 -25.70 -1.29 10.63
CA LEU A 606 -25.87 -2.60 10.02
C LEU A 606 -24.51 -3.26 9.85
N TYR A 607 -24.37 -4.53 10.23
CA TYR A 607 -23.11 -5.25 10.08
C TYR A 607 -23.33 -6.74 9.82
N SER A 608 -22.33 -7.39 9.23
CA SER A 608 -22.26 -8.84 9.06
C SER A 608 -21.02 -9.41 9.75
N LYS A 609 -20.91 -10.75 9.79
CA LYS A 609 -19.69 -11.44 10.24
C LYS A 609 -18.43 -11.06 9.45
N TYR A 610 -18.58 -10.55 8.23
CA TYR A 610 -17.46 -10.13 7.37
C TYR A 610 -16.98 -8.70 7.66
N ASP A 611 -17.76 -7.93 8.43
CA ASP A 611 -17.40 -6.56 8.85
C ASP A 611 -16.62 -6.56 10.19
N VAL A 612 -16.16 -7.73 10.67
CA VAL A 612 -15.59 -7.91 12.01
C VAL A 612 -14.41 -6.99 12.31
N HIS A 613 -13.55 -6.70 11.33
CA HIS A 613 -12.42 -5.78 11.52
C HIS A 613 -12.89 -4.34 11.76
N ARG A 614 -13.83 -3.84 10.95
CA ARG A 614 -14.41 -2.51 11.11
C ARG A 614 -15.21 -2.40 12.40
N LEU A 615 -15.93 -3.48 12.75
CA LEU A 615 -16.67 -3.58 14.00
C LEU A 615 -15.73 -3.53 15.22
N ALA A 616 -14.64 -4.32 15.20
CA ALA A 616 -13.64 -4.34 16.26
C ALA A 616 -13.00 -2.97 16.48
N ALA A 617 -12.75 -2.20 15.43
CA ALA A 617 -12.23 -0.84 15.56
C ALA A 617 -13.24 0.15 16.20
N ILE A 618 -14.55 -0.13 16.12
CA ILE A 618 -15.60 0.70 16.74
C ILE A 618 -15.90 0.27 18.18
N VAL A 619 -16.09 -1.03 18.43
CA VAL A 619 -16.51 -1.52 19.75
C VAL A 619 -15.39 -2.18 20.56
N GLY A 620 -14.21 -2.39 19.99
CA GLY A 620 -13.13 -3.19 20.57
C GLY A 620 -13.26 -4.68 20.23
N THR A 621 -12.12 -5.37 20.24
CA THR A 621 -11.99 -6.75 19.74
C THR A 621 -12.87 -7.75 20.50
N ASP A 622 -12.88 -7.69 21.83
CA ASP A 622 -13.63 -8.63 22.67
C ASP A 622 -15.15 -8.44 22.54
N ARG A 623 -15.62 -7.19 22.40
CA ARG A 623 -17.04 -6.90 22.15
C ARG A 623 -17.44 -7.36 20.75
N ALA A 624 -16.63 -7.08 19.73
CA ALA A 624 -16.90 -7.53 18.37
C ALA A 624 -16.97 -9.05 18.27
N ALA A 625 -16.04 -9.78 18.90
CA ALA A 625 -16.06 -11.24 18.94
C ALA A 625 -17.35 -11.79 19.57
N ARG A 626 -17.81 -11.21 20.69
CA ARG A 626 -19.08 -11.56 21.33
C ARG A 626 -20.29 -11.25 20.47
N MET A 627 -20.31 -10.11 19.79
CA MET A 627 -21.39 -9.71 18.89
C MET A 627 -21.50 -10.67 17.69
N VAL A 628 -20.38 -11.02 17.06
CA VAL A 628 -20.36 -11.94 15.91
C VAL A 628 -20.73 -13.37 16.32
N SER A 629 -20.38 -13.83 17.52
CA SER A 629 -20.69 -15.18 18.01
C SER A 629 -22.06 -15.31 18.70
N SER A 630 -22.74 -14.20 18.99
CA SER A 630 -24.03 -14.20 19.69
C SER A 630 -25.13 -14.89 18.87
N GLU A 631 -26.10 -15.50 19.55
CA GLU A 631 -27.35 -15.96 18.92
C GLU A 631 -28.28 -14.78 18.59
N ARG A 632 -28.16 -13.67 19.33
CA ARG A 632 -28.97 -12.46 19.09
C ARG A 632 -28.40 -11.68 17.92
N ASN A 633 -29.29 -11.13 17.09
CA ASN A 633 -28.94 -10.32 15.93
C ASN A 633 -29.00 -8.81 16.21
N VAL A 634 -29.29 -8.40 17.44
CA VAL A 634 -29.38 -6.98 17.82
C VAL A 634 -28.59 -6.78 19.10
N HIS A 635 -27.70 -5.78 19.10
CA HIS A 635 -26.89 -5.38 20.23
C HIS A 635 -27.03 -3.89 20.45
N MET A 636 -27.28 -3.48 21.68
CA MET A 636 -27.48 -2.08 22.03
C MET A 636 -26.37 -1.64 22.98
N PHE A 637 -25.86 -0.43 22.76
CA PHE A 637 -24.95 0.25 23.65
C PHE A 637 -25.53 1.61 24.02
N MET A 638 -25.29 2.02 25.26
CA MET A 638 -25.57 3.36 25.74
C MET A 638 -24.25 4.08 26.01
N THR A 639 -24.18 5.36 25.67
CA THR A 639 -23.00 6.18 25.96
C THR A 639 -22.78 6.28 27.46
N GLY A 640 -21.59 5.92 27.94
CA GLY A 640 -21.22 5.95 29.37
C GLY A 640 -21.10 4.58 30.05
N GLU A 641 -21.37 3.49 29.32
CA GLU A 641 -21.14 2.09 29.75
C GLU A 641 -19.85 1.47 29.21
#